data_AF-A0A2E2QPZ7-F1
#
_entry.id   AF-A0A2E2QPZ7-F1
#
_cell.length_a   1.000
_cell.length_b   1.000
_cell.length_c   1.000
_cell.angle_alpha   90.00
_cell.angle_beta   90.00
_cell.angle_gamma   90.00
#
_symmetry.space_group_name_H-M   'P 1'
#
loop_
_entity.id
_entity.type
_entity.pdbx_description
1 polymer ?
#
loop_
_entity_poly.entity_id
_entity_poly.type
_entity_poly.pdbx_seq_one_letter_code
_entity_poly.pdbx_strand_id
1 'polypeptide(L)'
;MGNHHDSIALDWVRGEIQDTLTQGQHALEAYVENRDDTARLRFCLNYLHQVHGTLQMVELYGAALLTEEMEKLTQAVLNETVANTDEAVEVLMQAILQLPQYLEHLASSQDDFPMVLLPLLNDLRAARGESLLSDTSLFKPDLAPSRITVTGKVSQRLQDPTVLGHIRKLRQMYQFALAGVIREADLDAHFEYMQKVIQRLIRLCQKTPRGELWKAASAFVETLQAHVNPVNAAVKSLLRELDSEIRRLTDEHADILQQPVPEALLKHLLYYVARARDLDSPQVSALREAYQLNQALPSEDDVDAARTRVSGPGRDAIHSVVGALNEELAKLKDQLDLFVRSELRQNSELEDLLPGLRQVANTLAVLGLGIPRKVVTEQVELVENLSAQSEQVDDGTLMDIAGALLYVEASLAGLDSDGQQESSTEEASDAPVNLGSRELGEASGALLRESRNTLEQVKSAIVNFIASQWDTREIEHVPGLLHSIRGGLSLIPLDRVAGMLASAERYITDVLLGSKQVPDWKQLDILAYAVTSIEYYLERLAEGIGENDSILRVAEDSLASLGFPVGAEPTWTETAAEDVPVVEPAEEQPETTVTAAPEETKSSDSELLDDEILGIFVEEAEEVLETIHEFYPRLRQNHDDREALTEVRRAFHTLKGSGRLVGATSIGELAWSVENLLNRVIDQTIRPTDDMFTLVDEVNARIPSLIREFKEGQTAGDVETLISRAEAMATTRRTDDEAVETAAVAEVQDTAVDAQEETLETESPVEENDTAEAAPETSFDEDDLIDDEILEIFVEEAGEVLETIREYLPMLLRQHDDRSALSEVRRAFHTLKGSGRMVGALVVGELAWSVENMLNRVIDGSIFMNDDIASLLEDVTANLPALVEDFEKRRAPSVDTSNLEARANALANGEIPDASMMPVAESDGSEAMAENEYAAAEEEAGNTDEDAVDPVLLDIFESETETHLQTL
;
A
#
# COMPACT_ATOMS: atom_id res chain seq x y z
N MET A 1 -25.74 17.22 -0.96
CA MET A 1 -26.59 17.68 0.17
C MET A 1 -27.26 16.47 0.84
N GLY A 2 -26.49 15.45 1.23
CA GLY A 2 -27.01 14.26 1.94
C GLY A 2 -26.71 14.36 3.43
N ASN A 3 -25.43 14.18 3.76
CA ASN A 3 -24.79 13.91 5.07
C ASN A 3 -25.38 14.62 6.31
N HIS A 4 -25.98 15.79 6.14
CA HIS A 4 -26.57 16.59 7.22
C HIS A 4 -27.95 16.09 7.71
N HIS A 5 -28.64 15.21 6.97
CA HIS A 5 -29.80 14.50 7.53
C HIS A 5 -29.39 13.24 8.28
N ASP A 6 -28.36 12.56 7.79
CA ASP A 6 -28.02 11.19 8.18
C ASP A 6 -27.38 11.17 9.58
N SER A 7 -26.52 12.15 9.88
CA SER A 7 -26.00 12.42 11.24
C SER A 7 -27.12 12.64 12.27
N ILE A 8 -28.13 13.46 11.93
CA ILE A 8 -29.27 13.75 12.84
C ILE A 8 -30.14 12.49 13.02
N ALA A 9 -30.34 11.70 11.97
CA ALA A 9 -31.10 10.46 12.05
C ALA A 9 -30.36 9.39 12.89
N LEU A 10 -29.03 9.28 12.74
CA LEU A 10 -28.19 8.40 13.54
C LEU A 10 -28.23 8.75 15.04
N ASP A 11 -28.14 10.02 15.43
CA ASP A 11 -28.21 10.43 16.84
C ASP A 11 -29.50 9.99 17.56
N TRP A 12 -30.64 9.98 16.85
CA TRP A 12 -31.93 9.57 17.42
C TRP A 12 -32.09 8.05 17.58
N VAL A 13 -31.21 7.26 16.95
CA VAL A 13 -31.40 5.82 16.75
C VAL A 13 -30.21 5.00 17.28
N ARG A 14 -29.03 5.61 17.45
CA ARG A 14 -27.80 4.98 17.99
C ARG A 14 -28.05 4.26 19.32
N GLY A 15 -28.81 4.86 20.24
CA GLY A 15 -29.13 4.25 21.54
C GLY A 15 -29.95 2.96 21.43
N GLU A 16 -31.00 2.95 20.60
CA GLU A 16 -31.84 1.76 20.37
C GLU A 16 -31.04 0.67 19.62
N ILE A 17 -30.17 1.06 18.68
CA ILE A 17 -29.24 0.13 18.02
C ILE A 17 -28.29 -0.48 19.05
N GLN A 18 -27.68 0.32 19.94
CA GLN A 18 -26.75 -0.13 20.95
C GLN A 18 -27.42 -1.12 21.92
N ASP A 19 -28.57 -0.75 22.49
CA ASP A 19 -29.36 -1.63 23.37
C ASP A 19 -29.76 -2.93 22.67
N THR A 20 -30.03 -2.89 21.36
CA THR A 20 -30.35 -4.09 20.56
C THR A 20 -29.11 -4.95 20.27
N LEU A 21 -27.94 -4.34 19.99
CA LEU A 21 -26.68 -5.05 19.79
C LEU A 21 -26.19 -5.72 21.07
N THR A 22 -26.28 -5.04 22.22
CA THR A 22 -25.99 -5.65 23.53
C THR A 22 -26.94 -6.81 23.85
N GLN A 23 -28.20 -6.78 23.41
CA GLN A 23 -29.10 -7.94 23.49
C GLN A 23 -28.69 -9.07 22.53
N GLY A 24 -28.18 -8.73 21.33
CA GLY A 24 -27.57 -9.67 20.39
C GLY A 24 -26.31 -10.35 20.95
N GLN A 25 -25.43 -9.59 21.59
CA GLN A 25 -24.21 -10.04 22.26
C GLN A 25 -24.54 -11.05 23.37
N HIS A 26 -25.36 -10.67 24.37
CA HIS A 26 -25.75 -11.58 25.45
C HIS A 26 -26.48 -12.85 24.94
N ALA A 27 -27.17 -12.75 23.80
CA ALA A 27 -27.78 -13.92 23.16
C ALA A 27 -26.76 -14.84 22.47
N LEU A 28 -25.64 -14.30 21.97
CA LEU A 28 -24.54 -15.09 21.41
C LEU A 28 -23.65 -15.69 22.51
N GLU A 29 -23.34 -14.95 23.56
CA GLU A 29 -22.62 -15.43 24.75
C GLU A 29 -23.35 -16.63 25.39
N ALA A 30 -24.66 -16.50 25.62
CA ALA A 30 -25.48 -17.58 26.15
C ALA A 30 -25.64 -18.79 25.20
N TYR A 31 -25.29 -18.65 23.91
CA TYR A 31 -25.14 -19.77 22.97
C TYR A 31 -23.75 -20.41 23.09
N VAL A 32 -22.69 -19.63 23.25
CA VAL A 32 -21.32 -20.14 23.51
C VAL A 32 -21.28 -20.97 24.79
N GLU A 33 -21.91 -20.50 25.87
CA GLU A 33 -22.04 -21.25 27.14
C GLU A 33 -22.82 -22.56 27.01
N ASN A 34 -23.78 -22.65 26.07
CA ASN A 34 -24.67 -23.80 25.92
C ASN A 34 -25.20 -23.97 24.49
N ARG A 35 -24.41 -24.62 23.64
CA ARG A 35 -24.69 -24.75 22.20
C ARG A 35 -25.91 -25.61 21.84
N ASP A 36 -26.42 -26.40 22.78
CA ASP A 36 -27.69 -27.12 22.60
C ASP A 36 -28.89 -26.14 22.54
N ASP A 37 -28.81 -24.96 23.17
CA ASP A 37 -29.89 -23.97 23.19
C ASP A 37 -29.87 -23.09 21.91
N THR A 38 -30.14 -23.72 20.76
CA THR A 38 -30.26 -23.03 19.47
C THR A 38 -31.38 -21.96 19.43
N ALA A 39 -32.20 -21.81 20.48
CA ALA A 39 -33.09 -20.66 20.59
C ALA A 39 -32.31 -19.35 20.82
N ARG A 40 -31.15 -19.41 21.48
CA ARG A 40 -30.26 -18.27 21.73
C ARG A 40 -29.75 -17.63 20.45
N LEU A 41 -29.21 -18.46 19.56
CA LEU A 41 -28.74 -18.01 18.26
C LEU A 41 -29.89 -17.47 17.37
N ARG A 42 -31.12 -17.97 17.55
CA ARG A 42 -32.32 -17.37 16.91
C ARG A 42 -32.71 -16.02 17.52
N PHE A 43 -32.52 -15.79 18.83
CA PHE A 43 -32.69 -14.46 19.40
C PHE A 43 -31.64 -13.49 18.84
N CYS A 44 -30.37 -13.90 18.80
CA CYS A 44 -29.28 -13.13 18.17
C CYS A 44 -29.63 -12.71 16.74
N LEU A 45 -30.05 -13.65 15.88
CA LEU A 45 -30.49 -13.37 14.51
C LEU A 45 -31.62 -12.32 14.43
N ASN A 46 -32.63 -12.40 15.31
CA ASN A 46 -33.73 -11.42 15.32
C ASN A 46 -33.25 -10.01 15.74
N TYR A 47 -32.32 -9.91 16.69
CA TYR A 47 -31.74 -8.62 17.08
C TYR A 47 -30.88 -8.03 15.95
N LEU A 48 -30.04 -8.83 15.29
CA LEU A 48 -29.27 -8.41 14.12
C LEU A 48 -30.16 -7.93 12.97
N HIS A 49 -31.26 -8.65 12.69
CA HIS A 49 -32.24 -8.25 11.67
C HIS A 49 -32.95 -6.93 12.01
N GLN A 50 -33.25 -6.69 13.30
CA GLN A 50 -33.79 -5.41 13.76
C GLN A 50 -32.78 -4.27 13.55
N VAL A 51 -31.49 -4.49 13.85
CA VAL A 51 -30.44 -3.48 13.64
C VAL A 51 -30.22 -3.21 12.14
N HIS A 52 -30.07 -4.25 11.32
CA HIS A 52 -29.91 -4.12 9.86
C HIS A 52 -31.05 -3.32 9.23
N GLY A 53 -32.31 -3.71 9.47
CA GLY A 53 -33.47 -2.97 8.94
C GLY A 53 -33.52 -1.52 9.43
N THR A 54 -33.02 -1.25 10.63
CA THR A 54 -32.91 0.10 11.18
C THR A 54 -31.82 0.93 10.49
N LEU A 55 -30.62 0.37 10.29
CA LEU A 55 -29.52 1.01 9.57
C LEU A 55 -29.87 1.29 8.11
N GLN A 56 -30.58 0.35 7.46
CA GLN A 56 -31.09 0.52 6.09
C GLN A 56 -32.13 1.64 5.98
N MET A 57 -32.98 1.85 7.00
CA MET A 57 -33.93 2.97 7.05
C MET A 57 -33.26 4.34 7.30
N VAL A 58 -32.01 4.36 7.78
CA VAL A 58 -31.20 5.57 8.02
C VAL A 58 -30.16 5.77 6.90
N GLU A 59 -30.21 4.97 5.83
CA GLU A 59 -29.31 5.01 4.67
C GLU A 59 -27.80 4.85 5.02
N LEU A 60 -27.47 4.19 6.15
CA LEU A 60 -26.10 3.90 6.57
C LEU A 60 -25.59 2.63 5.89
N TYR A 61 -25.26 2.73 4.60
CA TYR A 61 -24.99 1.59 3.73
C TYR A 61 -23.78 0.75 4.15
N GLY A 62 -22.71 1.33 4.73
CA GLY A 62 -21.58 0.57 5.26
C GLY A 62 -21.96 -0.32 6.44
N ALA A 63 -22.60 0.27 7.44
CA ALA A 63 -23.07 -0.42 8.65
C ALA A 63 -24.15 -1.47 8.34
N ALA A 64 -25.09 -1.15 7.44
CA ALA A 64 -26.14 -2.07 7.01
C ALA A 64 -25.56 -3.33 6.34
N LEU A 65 -24.56 -3.18 5.46
CA LEU A 65 -23.88 -4.30 4.80
C LEU A 65 -23.20 -5.24 5.82
N LEU A 66 -22.54 -4.68 6.85
CA LEU A 66 -21.96 -5.48 7.92
C LEU A 66 -23.02 -6.33 8.62
N THR A 67 -24.12 -5.71 9.03
CA THR A 67 -25.22 -6.46 9.67
C THR A 67 -25.90 -7.48 8.76
N GLU A 68 -25.94 -7.24 7.44
CA GLU A 68 -26.46 -8.22 6.47
C GLU A 68 -25.55 -9.47 6.39
N GLU A 69 -24.22 -9.29 6.42
CA GLU A 69 -23.28 -10.41 6.46
C GLU A 69 -23.27 -11.13 7.83
N MET A 70 -23.50 -10.41 8.94
CA MET A 70 -23.69 -10.99 10.28
C MET A 70 -24.99 -11.82 10.36
N GLU A 71 -26.10 -11.35 9.79
CA GLU A 71 -27.33 -12.14 9.64
C GLU A 71 -27.06 -13.44 8.87
N LYS A 72 -26.37 -13.35 7.72
CA LYS A 72 -26.02 -14.50 6.89
C LYS A 72 -25.15 -15.51 7.63
N LEU A 73 -24.15 -15.08 8.41
CA LEU A 73 -23.32 -15.98 9.21
C LEU A 73 -24.12 -16.64 10.34
N THR A 74 -24.91 -15.85 11.09
CA THR A 74 -25.80 -16.37 12.14
C THR A 74 -26.78 -17.41 11.59
N GLN A 75 -27.34 -17.15 10.40
CA GLN A 75 -28.24 -18.07 9.71
C GLN A 75 -27.52 -19.30 9.14
N ALA A 76 -26.26 -19.19 8.73
CA ALA A 76 -25.44 -20.33 8.28
C ALA A 76 -25.08 -21.26 9.46
N VAL A 77 -24.70 -20.71 10.62
CA VAL A 77 -24.49 -21.49 11.85
C VAL A 77 -25.80 -22.17 12.31
N LEU A 78 -26.94 -21.47 12.26
CA LEU A 78 -28.27 -22.05 12.54
C LEU A 78 -28.70 -23.18 11.59
N ASN A 79 -28.07 -23.28 10.42
CA ASN A 79 -28.35 -24.30 9.40
C ASN A 79 -27.26 -25.40 9.34
N GLU A 80 -26.24 -25.35 10.20
CA GLU A 80 -25.10 -26.28 10.20
C GLU A 80 -24.32 -26.29 8.86
N THR A 81 -24.30 -25.17 8.12
CA THR A 81 -23.63 -25.06 6.80
C THR A 81 -22.25 -24.39 6.84
N VAL A 82 -21.68 -24.25 8.03
CA VAL A 82 -20.40 -23.55 8.30
C VAL A 82 -19.29 -24.59 8.53
N ALA A 83 -18.10 -24.35 7.98
CA ALA A 83 -16.99 -25.30 8.10
C ALA A 83 -16.45 -25.42 9.54
N ASN A 84 -16.34 -24.29 10.25
CA ASN A 84 -15.89 -24.22 11.63
C ASN A 84 -16.85 -23.33 12.45
N THR A 85 -17.55 -23.91 13.42
CA THR A 85 -18.53 -23.17 14.25
C THR A 85 -17.88 -22.28 15.30
N ASP A 86 -16.64 -22.58 15.73
CA ASP A 86 -15.94 -21.78 16.75
C ASP A 86 -15.54 -20.42 16.17
N GLU A 87 -14.75 -20.46 15.10
CA GLU A 87 -14.32 -19.33 14.26
C GLU A 87 -15.51 -18.47 13.77
N ALA A 88 -16.59 -19.10 13.31
CA ALA A 88 -17.79 -18.37 12.89
C ALA A 88 -18.49 -17.62 14.04
N VAL A 89 -18.42 -18.12 15.28
CA VAL A 89 -19.00 -17.43 16.44
C VAL A 89 -18.05 -16.37 16.98
N GLU A 90 -16.74 -16.58 16.90
CA GLU A 90 -15.69 -15.60 17.22
C GLU A 90 -15.76 -14.37 16.30
N VAL A 91 -15.74 -14.56 14.99
CA VAL A 91 -15.87 -13.47 14.00
C VAL A 91 -17.23 -12.76 14.12
N LEU A 92 -18.32 -13.50 14.40
CA LEU A 92 -19.63 -12.88 14.66
C LEU A 92 -19.62 -12.03 15.94
N MET A 93 -18.93 -12.46 17.00
CA MET A 93 -18.78 -11.69 18.23
C MET A 93 -17.96 -10.42 17.99
N GLN A 94 -16.83 -10.52 17.29
CA GLN A 94 -16.02 -9.39 16.87
C GLN A 94 -16.86 -8.37 16.08
N ALA A 95 -17.70 -8.84 15.16
CA ALA A 95 -18.58 -7.96 14.39
C ALA A 95 -19.66 -7.25 15.23
N ILE A 96 -20.21 -7.92 16.26
CA ILE A 96 -21.17 -7.31 17.21
C ILE A 96 -20.49 -6.21 18.03
N LEU A 97 -19.23 -6.41 18.43
CA LEU A 97 -18.47 -5.45 19.23
C LEU A 97 -17.94 -4.25 18.42
N GLN A 98 -17.55 -4.46 17.16
CA GLN A 98 -16.96 -3.41 16.32
C GLN A 98 -17.99 -2.48 15.64
N LEU A 99 -19.21 -2.96 15.39
CA LEU A 99 -20.28 -2.14 14.79
C LEU A 99 -20.66 -0.89 15.63
N PRO A 100 -20.82 -0.96 16.97
CA PRO A 100 -20.94 0.22 17.83
C PRO A 100 -19.85 1.29 17.58
N GLN A 101 -18.60 0.86 17.46
CA GLN A 101 -17.43 1.73 17.32
C GLN A 101 -17.42 2.41 15.94
N TYR A 102 -17.87 1.70 14.91
CA TYR A 102 -18.13 2.27 13.59
C TYR A 102 -19.26 3.33 13.62
N LEU A 103 -20.35 3.08 14.36
CA LEU A 103 -21.47 4.02 14.52
C LEU A 103 -21.13 5.25 15.37
N GLU A 104 -20.15 5.15 16.26
CA GLU A 104 -19.55 6.29 16.97
C GLU A 104 -18.60 7.08 16.06
N HIS A 105 -17.79 6.40 15.23
CA HIS A 105 -16.96 7.08 14.23
C HIS A 105 -17.78 7.86 13.21
N LEU A 106 -18.82 7.24 12.62
CA LEU A 106 -19.76 7.89 11.70
C LEU A 106 -20.37 9.18 12.27
N ALA A 107 -20.61 9.21 13.58
CA ALA A 107 -21.17 10.37 14.27
C ALA A 107 -20.17 11.54 14.41
N SER A 108 -18.87 11.23 14.50
CA SER A 108 -17.80 12.21 14.71
C SER A 108 -17.18 12.71 13.41
N SER A 109 -17.06 11.88 12.37
CA SER A 109 -16.50 12.28 11.06
C SER A 109 -17.54 12.80 10.06
N GLN A 110 -18.79 12.32 10.12
CA GLN A 110 -19.80 12.42 9.05
C GLN A 110 -19.46 11.67 7.74
N ASP A 111 -18.45 10.80 7.77
CA ASP A 111 -17.94 10.05 6.62
C ASP A 111 -18.18 8.53 6.76
N ASP A 112 -19.05 7.96 5.91
CA ASP A 112 -19.27 6.51 5.79
C ASP A 112 -18.19 5.90 4.88
N PHE A 113 -17.23 5.21 5.50
CA PHE A 113 -16.14 4.51 4.82
C PHE A 113 -16.28 2.97 4.95
N PRO A 114 -17.10 2.30 4.11
CA PRO A 114 -17.26 0.84 4.13
C PRO A 114 -15.95 0.05 4.04
N MET A 115 -14.90 0.62 3.43
CA MET A 115 -13.57 0.04 3.30
C MET A 115 -12.89 -0.22 4.65
N VAL A 116 -13.24 0.53 5.71
CA VAL A 116 -12.79 0.27 7.08
C VAL A 116 -13.21 -1.13 7.54
N LEU A 117 -14.45 -1.50 7.20
CA LEU A 117 -15.08 -2.78 7.57
C LEU A 117 -14.72 -3.94 6.63
N LEU A 118 -13.97 -3.69 5.55
CA LEU A 118 -13.67 -4.71 4.53
C LEU A 118 -12.98 -5.99 5.08
N PRO A 119 -12.04 -5.93 6.05
CA PRO A 119 -11.48 -7.14 6.66
C PRO A 119 -12.57 -7.99 7.33
N LEU A 120 -13.31 -7.39 8.26
CA LEU A 120 -14.40 -8.04 9.00
C LEU A 120 -15.52 -8.58 8.09
N LEU A 121 -15.87 -7.83 7.04
CA LEU A 121 -16.80 -8.29 5.99
C LEU A 121 -16.27 -9.52 5.26
N ASN A 122 -14.96 -9.60 5.03
CA ASN A 122 -14.30 -10.74 4.40
C ASN A 122 -14.17 -11.93 5.37
N ASP A 123 -13.90 -11.71 6.66
CA ASP A 123 -13.87 -12.76 7.69
C ASP A 123 -15.26 -13.40 7.84
N LEU A 124 -16.33 -12.58 7.93
CA LEU A 124 -17.72 -13.02 7.96
C LEU A 124 -18.13 -13.82 6.71
N ARG A 125 -17.41 -13.69 5.59
CA ARG A 125 -17.62 -14.41 4.32
C ARG A 125 -16.76 -15.66 4.22
N ALA A 126 -15.49 -15.59 4.61
CA ALA A 126 -14.57 -16.72 4.69
C ALA A 126 -15.13 -17.84 5.59
N ALA A 127 -15.68 -17.48 6.75
CA ALA A 127 -16.36 -18.41 7.66
C ALA A 127 -17.55 -19.16 7.02
N ARG A 128 -18.12 -18.65 5.91
CA ARG A 128 -19.21 -19.28 5.13
C ARG A 128 -18.73 -19.95 3.83
N GLY A 129 -17.44 -19.88 3.50
CA GLY A 129 -16.91 -20.30 2.20
C GLY A 129 -17.34 -19.39 1.03
N GLU A 130 -17.72 -18.14 1.31
CA GLU A 130 -18.14 -17.15 0.31
C GLU A 130 -16.95 -16.40 -0.30
N SER A 131 -17.09 -15.94 -1.55
CA SER A 131 -16.02 -15.18 -2.22
C SER A 131 -15.77 -13.85 -1.53
N LEU A 132 -14.50 -13.46 -1.39
CA LEU A 132 -14.11 -12.21 -0.75
C LEU A 132 -14.56 -10.99 -1.56
N LEU A 133 -14.90 -9.91 -0.87
CA LEU A 133 -15.12 -8.58 -1.43
C LEU A 133 -13.77 -7.88 -1.69
N SER A 134 -13.76 -6.98 -2.67
CA SER A 134 -12.64 -6.08 -2.97
C SER A 134 -13.05 -4.62 -2.80
N ASP A 135 -12.07 -3.70 -2.72
CA ASP A 135 -12.33 -2.24 -2.70
C ASP A 135 -13.21 -1.82 -3.87
N THR A 136 -12.95 -2.39 -5.05
CA THR A 136 -13.73 -2.18 -6.28
C THR A 136 -15.18 -2.65 -6.12
N SER A 137 -15.47 -3.65 -5.26
CA SER A 137 -16.85 -4.00 -4.91
C SER A 137 -17.53 -2.89 -4.11
N LEU A 138 -16.86 -2.38 -3.06
CA LEU A 138 -17.40 -1.34 -2.15
C LEU A 138 -17.46 0.06 -2.77
N PHE A 139 -16.57 0.39 -3.71
CA PHE A 139 -16.49 1.65 -4.45
C PHE A 139 -17.82 2.01 -5.14
N LYS A 140 -18.46 3.13 -4.76
CA LYS A 140 -19.79 3.56 -5.24
C LYS A 140 -19.78 5.01 -5.77
N PRO A 141 -19.22 5.28 -6.97
CA PRO A 141 -19.22 6.62 -7.57
C PRO A 141 -20.63 7.04 -8.02
N ASP A 142 -20.88 8.36 -8.09
CA ASP A 142 -22.15 8.86 -8.64
C ASP A 142 -22.18 8.68 -10.16
N LEU A 143 -22.92 7.68 -10.64
CA LEU A 143 -23.07 7.41 -12.07
C LEU A 143 -24.12 8.30 -12.76
N ALA A 144 -24.78 9.24 -12.06
CA ALA A 144 -25.75 10.16 -12.65
C ALA A 144 -25.24 10.95 -13.89
N PRO A 145 -23.97 11.41 -13.99
CA PRO A 145 -23.47 12.10 -15.18
C PRO A 145 -23.52 11.24 -16.45
N SER A 146 -23.44 9.90 -16.32
CA SER A 146 -23.49 8.97 -17.46
C SER A 146 -24.90 8.82 -18.05
N ARG A 147 -25.96 9.19 -17.31
CA ARG A 147 -27.37 8.89 -17.63
C ARG A 147 -27.98 9.93 -18.61
N ILE A 148 -27.24 10.24 -19.67
CA ILE A 148 -27.56 11.26 -20.67
C ILE A 148 -28.69 10.81 -21.61
N THR A 149 -29.78 11.60 -21.67
CA THR A 149 -30.86 11.39 -22.65
C THR A 149 -30.43 11.85 -24.05
N VAL A 150 -30.39 10.93 -25.01
CA VAL A 150 -29.93 11.19 -26.38
C VAL A 150 -31.01 11.84 -27.25
N THR A 151 -30.62 12.82 -28.07
CA THR A 151 -31.52 13.48 -29.02
C THR A 151 -31.46 12.85 -30.42
N GLY A 152 -32.58 12.88 -31.17
CA GLY A 152 -32.75 12.09 -32.39
C GLY A 152 -31.78 12.37 -33.57
N LYS A 153 -31.04 13.48 -33.57
CA LYS A 153 -29.93 13.71 -34.53
C LYS A 153 -28.60 13.13 -34.07
N VAL A 154 -28.44 12.88 -32.78
CA VAL A 154 -27.23 12.34 -32.15
C VAL A 154 -27.22 10.82 -32.25
N SER A 155 -28.36 10.16 -32.01
CA SER A 155 -28.49 8.70 -32.12
C SER A 155 -28.22 8.15 -33.52
N GLN A 156 -28.48 8.93 -34.57
CA GLN A 156 -28.31 8.49 -35.96
C GLN A 156 -26.87 8.63 -36.52
N ARG A 157 -25.92 9.20 -35.76
CA ARG A 157 -24.55 9.47 -36.27
C ARG A 157 -23.81 8.24 -36.83
N LEU A 158 -24.03 7.06 -36.26
CA LEU A 158 -23.33 5.84 -36.64
C LEU A 158 -24.00 5.10 -37.82
N GLN A 159 -25.12 5.61 -38.34
CA GLN A 159 -25.85 5.01 -39.45
C GLN A 159 -25.24 5.39 -40.83
N ASP A 160 -24.22 6.24 -40.85
CA ASP A 160 -23.45 6.59 -42.06
C ASP A 160 -22.37 5.51 -42.35
N PRO A 161 -22.39 4.84 -43.52
CA PRO A 161 -21.40 3.84 -43.88
C PRO A 161 -19.94 4.33 -43.88
N THR A 162 -19.70 5.62 -44.10
CA THR A 162 -18.34 6.22 -44.04
C THR A 162 -17.85 6.33 -42.60
N VAL A 163 -18.71 6.71 -41.66
CA VAL A 163 -18.42 6.75 -40.22
C VAL A 163 -18.12 5.35 -39.70
N LEU A 164 -18.90 4.35 -40.12
CA LEU A 164 -18.62 2.93 -39.83
C LEU A 164 -17.27 2.46 -40.41
N GLY A 165 -16.93 2.91 -41.62
CA GLY A 165 -15.61 2.70 -42.23
C GLY A 165 -14.46 3.32 -41.42
N HIS A 166 -14.70 4.47 -40.78
CA HIS A 166 -13.73 5.09 -39.88
C HIS A 166 -13.61 4.36 -38.54
N ILE A 167 -14.71 3.94 -37.91
CA ILE A 167 -14.67 3.21 -36.63
C ILE A 167 -13.94 1.87 -36.78
N ARG A 168 -14.13 1.14 -37.90
CA ARG A 168 -13.35 -0.09 -38.18
C ARG A 168 -11.83 0.16 -38.23
N LYS A 169 -11.40 1.29 -38.82
CA LYS A 169 -9.98 1.70 -38.83
C LYS A 169 -9.49 2.12 -37.43
N LEU A 170 -10.32 2.82 -36.66
CA LEU A 170 -10.00 3.16 -35.27
C LEU A 170 -9.83 1.90 -34.41
N ARG A 171 -10.68 0.89 -34.59
CA ARG A 171 -10.53 -0.41 -33.94
C ARG A 171 -9.21 -1.09 -34.31
N GLN A 172 -8.85 -1.14 -35.60
CA GLN A 172 -7.57 -1.70 -36.04
C GLN A 172 -6.36 -0.98 -35.43
N MET A 173 -6.42 0.35 -35.28
CA MET A 173 -5.38 1.11 -34.58
C MET A 173 -5.34 0.80 -33.07
N TYR A 174 -6.50 0.64 -32.44
CA TYR A 174 -6.60 0.29 -31.02
C TYR A 174 -6.08 -1.12 -30.75
N GLN A 175 -6.42 -2.10 -31.60
CA GLN A 175 -5.96 -3.49 -31.49
C GLN A 175 -4.44 -3.61 -31.70
N PHE A 176 -3.85 -2.82 -32.62
CA PHE A 176 -2.41 -2.71 -32.76
C PHE A 176 -1.76 -2.20 -31.46
N ALA A 177 -2.32 -1.14 -30.86
CA ALA A 177 -1.81 -0.59 -29.60
C ALA A 177 -2.00 -1.56 -28.41
N LEU A 178 -3.14 -2.25 -28.34
CA LEU A 178 -3.44 -3.25 -27.32
C LEU A 178 -2.47 -4.44 -27.39
N ALA A 179 -2.16 -4.92 -28.59
CA ALA A 179 -1.14 -5.94 -28.78
C ALA A 179 0.28 -5.45 -28.45
N GLY A 180 0.54 -4.13 -28.42
CA GLY A 180 1.78 -3.57 -27.87
C GLY A 180 1.80 -3.63 -26.35
N VAL A 181 0.72 -3.16 -25.70
CA VAL A 181 0.57 -3.13 -24.23
C VAL A 181 0.51 -4.52 -23.59
N ILE A 182 -0.14 -5.51 -24.22
CA ILE A 182 -0.22 -6.87 -23.67
C ILE A 182 1.17 -7.51 -23.58
N ARG A 183 2.03 -7.30 -24.58
CA ARG A 183 3.43 -7.77 -24.64
C ARG A 183 4.43 -6.78 -24.02
N GLU A 184 3.93 -5.77 -23.30
CA GLU A 184 4.65 -4.77 -22.51
C GLU A 184 5.81 -4.06 -23.22
N ALA A 185 5.73 -3.95 -24.54
CA ALA A 185 6.75 -3.35 -25.40
C ALA A 185 6.36 -1.91 -25.76
N ASP A 186 7.26 -0.94 -25.54
CA ASP A 186 7.09 0.47 -25.92
C ASP A 186 5.74 1.05 -25.44
N LEU A 187 5.48 0.90 -24.14
CA LEU A 187 4.18 1.18 -23.51
C LEU A 187 3.69 2.60 -23.80
N ASP A 188 4.55 3.61 -23.64
CA ASP A 188 4.18 5.03 -23.79
C ASP A 188 3.68 5.36 -25.20
N ALA A 189 4.37 4.86 -26.24
CA ALA A 189 3.96 5.04 -27.63
C ALA A 189 2.62 4.35 -27.89
N HIS A 190 2.43 3.13 -27.39
CA HIS A 190 1.16 2.41 -27.56
C HIS A 190 0.01 3.07 -26.80
N PHE A 191 0.22 3.59 -25.59
CA PHE A 191 -0.77 4.39 -24.88
C PHE A 191 -1.09 5.70 -25.62
N GLU A 192 -0.10 6.35 -26.22
CA GLU A 192 -0.32 7.55 -27.04
C GLU A 192 -1.16 7.23 -28.28
N TYR A 193 -0.95 6.07 -28.93
CA TYR A 193 -1.83 5.55 -29.98
C TYR A 193 -3.25 5.25 -29.47
N MET A 194 -3.41 4.69 -28.26
CA MET A 194 -4.72 4.49 -27.64
C MET A 194 -5.44 5.82 -27.41
N GLN A 195 -4.78 6.84 -26.82
CA GLN A 195 -5.36 8.17 -26.63
C GLN A 195 -5.80 8.79 -27.97
N LYS A 196 -4.95 8.69 -29.01
CA LYS A 196 -5.27 9.16 -30.37
C LYS A 196 -6.50 8.47 -30.97
N VAL A 197 -6.83 7.25 -30.56
CA VAL A 197 -8.09 6.57 -30.91
C VAL A 197 -9.25 7.01 -30.01
N ILE A 198 -9.10 6.93 -28.69
CA ILE A 198 -10.17 7.22 -27.73
C ILE A 198 -10.65 8.68 -27.88
N GLN A 199 -9.75 9.65 -28.07
CA GLN A 199 -10.09 11.05 -28.29
C GLN A 199 -10.80 11.33 -29.63
N ARG A 200 -10.84 10.35 -30.55
CA ARG A 200 -11.73 10.37 -31.74
C ARG A 200 -13.09 9.74 -31.43
N LEU A 201 -13.13 8.68 -30.61
CA LEU A 201 -14.37 8.06 -30.12
C LEU A 201 -15.18 8.99 -29.20
N ILE A 202 -14.53 9.77 -28.33
CA ILE A 202 -15.15 10.85 -27.53
C ILE A 202 -15.86 11.85 -28.46
N ARG A 203 -15.17 12.34 -29.50
CA ARG A 203 -15.74 13.29 -30.47
C ARG A 203 -16.94 12.72 -31.25
N LEU A 204 -16.91 11.43 -31.60
CA LEU A 204 -18.02 10.73 -32.27
C LEU A 204 -19.22 10.52 -31.33
N CYS A 205 -18.96 10.09 -30.09
CA CYS A 205 -19.97 9.72 -29.09
C CYS A 205 -20.43 10.89 -28.21
N GLN A 206 -19.94 12.11 -28.44
CA GLN A 206 -20.26 13.30 -27.64
C GLN A 206 -21.77 13.47 -27.39
N LYS A 207 -22.16 13.82 -26.15
CA LYS A 207 -23.55 14.00 -25.72
C LYS A 207 -24.39 12.72 -25.82
N THR A 208 -23.79 11.59 -25.46
CA THR A 208 -24.42 10.27 -25.27
C THR A 208 -23.80 9.57 -24.06
N PRO A 209 -24.46 8.58 -23.44
CA PRO A 209 -23.87 7.77 -22.36
C PRO A 209 -22.51 7.18 -22.76
N ARG A 210 -22.41 6.67 -23.99
CA ARG A 210 -21.15 6.12 -24.55
C ARG A 210 -20.04 7.16 -24.66
N GLY A 211 -20.35 8.45 -24.79
CA GLY A 211 -19.37 9.53 -24.77
C GLY A 211 -18.67 9.67 -23.40
N GLU A 212 -19.39 9.40 -22.31
CA GLU A 212 -18.83 9.46 -20.96
C GLU A 212 -17.93 8.25 -20.65
N LEU A 213 -18.28 7.06 -21.15
CA LEU A 213 -17.42 5.87 -21.10
C LEU A 213 -16.04 6.15 -21.74
N TRP A 214 -16.01 6.78 -22.92
CA TRP A 214 -14.74 7.08 -23.59
C TRP A 214 -13.92 8.16 -22.86
N LYS A 215 -14.54 9.10 -22.13
CA LYS A 215 -13.80 10.02 -21.25
C LYS A 215 -13.12 9.27 -20.11
N ALA A 216 -13.86 8.40 -19.42
CA ALA A 216 -13.32 7.57 -18.35
C ALA A 216 -12.19 6.66 -18.86
N ALA A 217 -12.34 6.06 -20.05
CA ALA A 217 -11.30 5.28 -20.70
C ALA A 217 -10.04 6.09 -21.06
N SER A 218 -10.20 7.33 -21.52
CA SER A 218 -9.07 8.22 -21.83
C SER A 218 -8.32 8.66 -20.57
N ALA A 219 -9.03 9.01 -19.50
CA ALA A 219 -8.41 9.32 -18.21
C ALA A 219 -7.76 8.08 -17.56
N PHE A 220 -8.36 6.90 -17.71
CA PHE A 220 -7.73 5.65 -17.28
C PHE A 220 -6.40 5.40 -17.98
N VAL A 221 -6.35 5.50 -19.32
CA VAL A 221 -5.07 5.38 -20.08
C VAL A 221 -4.07 6.46 -19.67
N GLU A 222 -4.53 7.67 -19.34
CA GLU A 222 -3.68 8.75 -18.82
C GLU A 222 -3.02 8.39 -17.47
N THR A 223 -3.73 7.68 -16.57
CA THR A 223 -3.11 7.17 -15.33
C THR A 223 -2.06 6.08 -15.55
N LEU A 224 -2.13 5.34 -16.67
CA LEU A 224 -1.12 4.35 -17.07
C LEU A 224 0.12 5.05 -17.69
N GLN A 225 -0.11 6.09 -18.50
CA GLN A 225 0.95 6.94 -19.07
C GLN A 225 1.73 7.72 -18.01
N ALA A 226 1.07 8.13 -16.93
CA ALA A 226 1.72 8.73 -15.77
C ALA A 226 2.37 7.69 -14.82
N HIS A 227 2.29 6.40 -15.15
CA HIS A 227 2.76 5.26 -14.35
C HIS A 227 2.19 5.17 -12.91
N VAL A 228 1.10 5.89 -12.62
CA VAL A 228 0.46 5.90 -11.28
C VAL A 228 -0.33 4.62 -11.04
N ASN A 229 -0.82 3.99 -12.11
CA ASN A 229 -1.43 2.66 -12.08
C ASN A 229 -0.57 1.68 -12.89
N PRO A 230 -0.18 0.51 -12.33
CA PRO A 230 0.64 -0.47 -13.03
C PRO A 230 -0.15 -1.23 -14.10
N VAL A 231 0.52 -1.65 -15.18
CA VAL A 231 -0.05 -2.61 -16.13
C VAL A 231 -0.03 -3.99 -15.49
N ASN A 232 -1.21 -4.56 -15.27
CA ASN A 232 -1.37 -5.92 -14.73
C ASN A 232 -2.52 -6.63 -15.45
N ALA A 233 -2.78 -7.90 -15.11
CA ALA A 233 -3.84 -8.70 -15.76
C ALA A 233 -5.23 -8.01 -15.78
N ALA A 234 -5.60 -7.31 -14.71
CA ALA A 234 -6.86 -6.55 -14.65
C ALA A 234 -6.87 -5.35 -15.61
N VAL A 235 -5.76 -4.60 -15.71
CA VAL A 235 -5.59 -3.53 -16.71
C VAL A 235 -5.60 -4.11 -18.14
N LYS A 236 -4.87 -5.20 -18.41
CA LYS A 236 -4.89 -5.91 -19.70
C LYS A 236 -6.33 -6.34 -20.04
N SER A 237 -7.14 -6.81 -19.07
CA SER A 237 -8.57 -7.14 -19.26
C SER A 237 -9.44 -5.92 -19.60
N LEU A 238 -9.36 -4.82 -18.84
CA LEU A 238 -10.17 -3.63 -19.10
C LEU A 238 -9.91 -3.02 -20.48
N LEU A 239 -8.67 -3.12 -20.99
CA LEU A 239 -8.34 -2.69 -22.35
C LEU A 239 -8.93 -3.65 -23.42
N ARG A 240 -9.02 -4.97 -23.16
CA ARG A 240 -9.78 -5.92 -24.02
C ARG A 240 -11.29 -5.61 -24.01
N GLU A 241 -11.87 -5.31 -22.85
CA GLU A 241 -13.29 -4.89 -22.73
C GLU A 241 -13.57 -3.62 -23.53
N LEU A 242 -12.63 -2.66 -23.55
CA LEU A 242 -12.73 -1.46 -24.38
C LEU A 242 -12.71 -1.78 -25.89
N ASP A 243 -11.87 -2.70 -26.39
CA ASP A 243 -11.94 -3.14 -27.79
C ASP A 243 -13.29 -3.79 -28.15
N SER A 244 -13.85 -4.56 -27.21
CA SER A 244 -15.20 -5.12 -27.35
C SER A 244 -16.26 -4.01 -27.50
N GLU A 245 -16.18 -2.95 -26.70
CA GLU A 245 -17.08 -1.80 -26.85
C GLU A 245 -16.81 -0.97 -28.14
N ILE A 246 -15.58 -0.90 -28.67
CA ILE A 246 -15.34 -0.35 -30.02
C ILE A 246 -16.02 -1.22 -31.08
N ARG A 247 -15.96 -2.55 -30.95
CA ARG A 247 -16.67 -3.47 -31.85
C ARG A 247 -18.18 -3.28 -31.79
N ARG A 248 -18.77 -3.10 -30.59
CA ARG A 248 -20.21 -2.85 -30.45
C ARG A 248 -20.65 -1.56 -31.15
N LEU A 249 -19.80 -0.54 -31.25
CA LEU A 249 -20.07 0.65 -32.07
C LEU A 249 -20.20 0.35 -33.58
N THR A 250 -19.61 -0.74 -34.10
CA THR A 250 -19.82 -1.17 -35.51
C THR A 250 -20.91 -2.21 -35.68
N ASP A 251 -21.15 -3.05 -34.67
CA ASP A 251 -22.03 -4.21 -34.78
C ASP A 251 -23.47 -3.87 -34.35
N GLU A 252 -23.65 -2.95 -33.39
CA GLU A 252 -24.94 -2.46 -32.87
C GLU A 252 -25.26 -1.01 -33.29
N HIS A 253 -24.66 -0.55 -34.40
CA HIS A 253 -24.62 0.86 -34.84
C HIS A 253 -25.98 1.58 -35.01
N ALA A 254 -27.10 0.86 -34.95
CA ALA A 254 -28.43 1.44 -35.10
C ALA A 254 -28.89 2.22 -33.86
N ASP A 255 -28.56 1.73 -32.67
CA ASP A 255 -29.06 2.25 -31.39
C ASP A 255 -28.04 2.22 -30.23
N ILE A 256 -26.84 1.64 -30.38
CA ILE A 256 -25.75 1.58 -29.38
C ILE A 256 -25.47 2.90 -28.63
N LEU A 257 -25.64 4.05 -29.30
CA LEU A 257 -25.49 5.38 -28.69
C LEU A 257 -26.60 5.74 -27.69
N GLN A 258 -27.78 5.14 -27.80
CA GLN A 258 -28.94 5.35 -26.91
C GLN A 258 -28.97 4.37 -25.73
N GLN A 259 -28.22 3.26 -25.83
CA GLN A 259 -28.08 2.30 -24.74
C GLN A 259 -27.39 2.94 -23.52
N PRO A 260 -27.69 2.48 -22.30
CA PRO A 260 -26.90 2.83 -21.12
C PRO A 260 -25.45 2.35 -21.26
N VAL A 261 -24.56 2.94 -20.46
CA VAL A 261 -23.18 2.42 -20.32
C VAL A 261 -23.23 1.10 -19.55
N PRO A 262 -22.36 0.11 -19.85
CA PRO A 262 -22.07 -0.97 -18.90
C PRO A 262 -21.52 -0.37 -17.59
N GLU A 263 -22.38 -0.25 -16.57
CA GLU A 263 -22.05 0.44 -15.31
C GLU A 263 -20.87 -0.21 -14.57
N ALA A 264 -20.66 -1.52 -14.74
CA ALA A 264 -19.49 -2.25 -14.20
C ALA A 264 -18.16 -1.76 -14.82
N LEU A 265 -18.02 -1.81 -16.16
CA LEU A 265 -16.82 -1.31 -16.86
C LEU A 265 -16.57 0.17 -16.56
N LEU A 266 -17.62 1.01 -16.55
CA LEU A 266 -17.49 2.42 -16.17
C LEU A 266 -16.97 2.58 -14.73
N LYS A 267 -17.53 1.81 -13.78
CA LYS A 267 -17.08 1.81 -12.38
C LYS A 267 -15.62 1.33 -12.24
N HIS A 268 -15.19 0.31 -12.99
CA HIS A 268 -13.80 -0.16 -12.97
C HIS A 268 -12.82 0.90 -13.49
N LEU A 269 -13.15 1.57 -14.60
CA LEU A 269 -12.34 2.67 -15.13
C LEU A 269 -12.26 3.86 -14.15
N LEU A 270 -13.40 4.22 -13.52
CA LEU A 270 -13.45 5.30 -12.52
C LEU A 270 -12.68 4.96 -11.23
N TYR A 271 -12.59 3.69 -10.83
CA TYR A 271 -11.80 3.27 -9.66
C TYR A 271 -10.30 3.58 -9.85
N TYR A 272 -9.72 3.25 -11.00
CA TYR A 272 -8.33 3.59 -11.31
C TYR A 272 -8.08 5.11 -11.42
N VAL A 273 -9.05 5.88 -11.93
CA VAL A 273 -8.99 7.36 -11.97
C VAL A 273 -9.11 7.98 -10.56
N ALA A 274 -9.88 7.35 -9.67
CA ALA A 274 -9.98 7.73 -8.25
C ALA A 274 -8.69 7.43 -7.48
N ARG A 275 -8.08 6.26 -7.71
CA ARG A 275 -6.83 5.82 -7.07
C ARG A 275 -5.64 6.76 -7.34
N ALA A 276 -5.53 7.30 -8.56
CA ALA A 276 -4.35 8.04 -9.01
C ALA A 276 -4.22 9.48 -8.46
N ARG A 277 -4.47 9.70 -7.16
CA ARG A 277 -4.75 11.00 -6.51
C ARG A 277 -3.83 12.14 -6.96
N ASP A 278 -2.52 11.92 -6.93
CA ASP A 278 -1.51 12.96 -7.13
C ASP A 278 -1.31 13.39 -8.59
N LEU A 279 -2.00 12.73 -9.53
CA LEU A 279 -2.00 13.11 -10.94
C LEU A 279 -2.87 14.35 -11.19
N ASP A 280 -2.25 15.53 -11.17
CA ASP A 280 -2.87 16.80 -11.59
C ASP A 280 -3.02 16.88 -13.12
N SER A 281 -4.03 16.17 -13.63
CA SER A 281 -4.53 16.32 -15.00
C SER A 281 -5.89 17.02 -15.01
N PRO A 282 -6.12 18.02 -15.89
CA PRO A 282 -7.43 18.64 -16.07
C PRO A 282 -8.56 17.63 -16.38
N GLN A 283 -8.25 16.52 -17.07
CA GLN A 283 -9.26 15.53 -17.44
C GLN A 283 -9.57 14.58 -16.26
N VAL A 284 -8.55 14.17 -15.52
CA VAL A 284 -8.67 13.37 -14.29
C VAL A 284 -9.45 14.15 -13.22
N SER A 285 -9.04 15.39 -12.94
CA SER A 285 -9.70 16.26 -11.96
C SER A 285 -11.15 16.57 -12.31
N ALA A 286 -11.47 16.82 -13.60
CA ALA A 286 -12.85 17.02 -14.04
C ALA A 286 -13.74 15.77 -13.86
N LEU A 287 -13.18 14.56 -13.98
CA LEU A 287 -13.93 13.31 -13.69
C LEU A 287 -14.10 13.09 -12.18
N ARG A 288 -13.12 13.46 -11.35
CA ARG A 288 -13.22 13.38 -9.89
C ARG A 288 -14.35 14.24 -9.34
N GLU A 289 -14.45 15.48 -9.80
CA GLU A 289 -15.55 16.38 -9.43
C GLU A 289 -16.90 15.84 -9.96
N ALA A 290 -16.95 15.47 -11.24
CA ALA A 290 -18.21 15.06 -11.88
C ALA A 290 -18.82 13.77 -11.30
N TYR A 291 -18.00 12.78 -10.93
CA TYR A 291 -18.45 11.47 -10.41
C TYR A 291 -18.27 11.32 -8.88
N GLN A 292 -17.90 12.41 -8.18
CA GLN A 292 -17.67 12.46 -6.73
C GLN A 292 -16.65 11.41 -6.22
N LEU A 293 -15.60 11.17 -7.02
CA LEU A 293 -14.70 10.04 -6.83
C LEU A 293 -13.94 10.05 -5.49
N ASN A 294 -13.62 11.24 -4.98
CA ASN A 294 -12.94 11.41 -3.69
C ASN A 294 -13.80 10.99 -2.49
N GLN A 295 -15.13 10.93 -2.64
CA GLN A 295 -16.05 10.41 -1.62
C GLN A 295 -16.32 8.92 -1.82
N ALA A 296 -16.32 8.46 -3.07
CA ALA A 296 -16.53 7.05 -3.41
C ALA A 296 -15.32 6.14 -3.08
N LEU A 297 -14.11 6.71 -3.06
CA LEU A 297 -12.86 6.07 -2.63
C LEU A 297 -12.11 7.05 -1.69
N PRO A 298 -11.98 6.75 -0.39
CA PRO A 298 -11.09 7.48 0.52
C PRO A 298 -9.62 7.11 0.27
N SER A 299 -8.65 7.80 0.88
CA SER A 299 -7.24 7.39 0.79
C SER A 299 -6.94 6.19 1.69
N GLU A 300 -5.81 5.51 1.44
CA GLU A 300 -5.36 4.42 2.30
C GLU A 300 -5.07 4.95 3.72
N ASP A 301 -4.47 6.15 3.84
CA ASP A 301 -4.28 6.86 5.11
C ASP A 301 -5.62 7.19 5.82
N ASP A 302 -6.64 7.67 5.10
CA ASP A 302 -7.98 7.94 5.67
C ASP A 302 -8.60 6.65 6.24
N VAL A 303 -8.52 5.56 5.48
CA VAL A 303 -9.09 4.26 5.85
C VAL A 303 -8.35 3.64 7.02
N ASP A 304 -7.03 3.69 7.07
CA ASP A 304 -6.26 3.12 8.18
C ASP A 304 -6.30 4.00 9.44
N ALA A 305 -6.39 5.32 9.32
CA ALA A 305 -6.70 6.20 10.45
C ALA A 305 -8.12 5.93 11.00
N ALA A 306 -9.11 5.73 10.14
CA ALA A 306 -10.47 5.36 10.54
C ALA A 306 -10.52 3.94 11.15
N ARG A 307 -9.81 2.97 10.58
CA ARG A 307 -9.68 1.60 11.10
C ARG A 307 -8.99 1.57 12.46
N THR A 308 -7.95 2.37 12.67
CA THR A 308 -7.28 2.49 13.97
C THR A 308 -8.25 3.02 15.04
N ARG A 309 -9.09 4.01 14.71
CA ARG A 309 -10.14 4.53 15.60
C ARG A 309 -11.25 3.51 15.88
N VAL A 310 -11.67 2.73 14.87
CA VAL A 310 -12.78 1.76 14.96
C VAL A 310 -12.35 0.41 15.58
N SER A 311 -11.06 0.07 15.57
CA SER A 311 -10.51 -1.17 16.16
C SER A 311 -9.88 -1.00 17.55
N GLY A 312 -9.79 0.23 18.07
CA GLY A 312 -9.27 0.48 19.43
C GLY A 312 -10.27 0.08 20.53
N PRO A 313 -9.86 -0.07 21.80
CA PRO A 313 -10.80 -0.25 22.91
C PRO A 313 -11.74 0.97 23.05
N GLY A 314 -13.04 0.74 23.23
CA GLY A 314 -14.03 1.83 23.36
C GLY A 314 -13.78 2.75 24.57
N ARG A 315 -14.11 4.04 24.45
CA ARG A 315 -13.75 5.08 25.45
C ARG A 315 -14.23 4.73 26.87
N ASP A 316 -15.45 4.21 27.02
CA ASP A 316 -16.00 3.75 28.31
C ASP A 316 -15.22 2.57 28.92
N ALA A 317 -14.71 1.67 28.08
CA ALA A 317 -13.90 0.53 28.53
C ALA A 317 -12.52 1.01 29.02
N ILE A 318 -11.89 1.95 28.30
CA ILE A 318 -10.63 2.59 28.74
C ILE A 318 -10.84 3.27 30.10
N HIS A 319 -11.88 4.10 30.25
CA HIS A 319 -12.18 4.78 31.51
C HIS A 319 -12.39 3.79 32.67
N SER A 320 -13.10 2.68 32.44
CA SER A 320 -13.30 1.63 33.45
C SER A 320 -12.01 0.89 33.83
N VAL A 321 -11.09 0.67 32.88
CA VAL A 321 -9.81 -0.01 33.14
C VAL A 321 -8.81 0.94 33.81
N VAL A 322 -8.75 2.21 33.41
CA VAL A 322 -7.95 3.26 34.06
C VAL A 322 -8.38 3.45 35.52
N GLY A 323 -9.69 3.47 35.80
CA GLY A 323 -10.22 3.52 37.16
C GLY A 323 -9.76 2.34 38.04
N ALA A 324 -9.78 1.12 37.50
CA ALA A 324 -9.31 -0.07 38.21
C ALA A 324 -7.79 -0.07 38.43
N LEU A 325 -7.01 0.37 37.43
CA LEU A 325 -5.55 0.51 37.53
C LEU A 325 -5.15 1.49 38.63
N ASN A 326 -5.82 2.64 38.73
CA ASN A 326 -5.56 3.64 39.77
C ASN A 326 -5.87 3.10 41.18
N GLU A 327 -6.88 2.22 41.34
CA GLU A 327 -7.17 1.57 42.63
C GLU A 327 -6.07 0.55 43.03
N GLU A 328 -5.49 -0.18 42.08
CA GLU A 328 -4.36 -1.09 42.35
C GLU A 328 -3.04 -0.35 42.61
N LEU A 329 -2.74 0.72 41.87
CA LEU A 329 -1.58 1.58 42.13
C LEU A 329 -1.62 2.21 43.52
N ALA A 330 -2.80 2.64 43.99
CA ALA A 330 -2.98 3.12 45.35
C ALA A 330 -2.64 2.05 46.41
N LYS A 331 -3.11 0.81 46.23
CA LYS A 331 -2.81 -0.31 47.13
C LYS A 331 -1.31 -0.63 47.19
N LEU A 332 -0.64 -0.65 46.04
CA LEU A 332 0.81 -0.89 45.96
C LEU A 332 1.61 0.21 46.69
N LYS A 333 1.21 1.47 46.54
CA LYS A 333 1.83 2.61 47.24
C LYS A 333 1.61 2.53 48.76
N ASP A 334 0.41 2.17 49.22
CA ASP A 334 0.10 1.95 50.65
C ASP A 334 0.91 0.78 51.25
N GLN A 335 1.09 -0.33 50.50
CA GLN A 335 1.93 -1.46 50.92
C GLN A 335 3.41 -1.06 51.04
N LEU A 336 3.93 -0.30 50.08
CA LEU A 336 5.32 0.18 50.08
C LEU A 336 5.59 1.17 51.23
N ASP A 337 4.68 2.09 51.50
CA ASP A 337 4.75 3.01 52.66
C ASP A 337 4.72 2.26 54.00
N LEU A 338 3.91 1.20 54.11
CA LEU A 338 3.88 0.34 55.29
C LEU A 338 5.21 -0.39 55.51
N PHE A 339 5.84 -0.90 54.44
CA PHE A 339 7.15 -1.55 54.51
C PHE A 339 8.26 -0.57 54.94
N VAL A 340 8.33 0.62 54.32
CA VAL A 340 9.31 1.67 54.66
C VAL A 340 9.23 2.04 56.15
N ARG A 341 8.02 2.09 56.72
CA ARG A 341 7.75 2.44 58.13
C ARG A 341 7.98 1.30 59.15
N SER A 342 8.30 0.08 58.72
CA SER A 342 8.54 -1.04 59.65
C SER A 342 9.89 -0.91 60.37
N GLU A 343 9.89 -0.97 61.71
CA GLU A 343 11.12 -0.96 62.53
C GLU A 343 12.01 -2.21 62.31
N LEU A 344 11.48 -3.27 61.68
CA LEU A 344 12.16 -4.55 61.46
C LEU A 344 11.84 -5.10 60.06
N ARG A 345 12.23 -4.36 59.01
CA ARG A 345 12.05 -4.79 57.61
C ARG A 345 12.76 -6.11 57.31
N GLN A 346 12.06 -7.02 56.64
CA GLN A 346 12.62 -8.23 56.04
C GLN A 346 12.34 -8.19 54.54
N ASN A 347 13.34 -8.31 53.66
CA ASN A 347 13.15 -8.08 52.23
C ASN A 347 12.10 -9.00 51.57
N SER A 348 11.87 -10.20 52.13
CA SER A 348 10.79 -11.10 51.71
C SER A 348 9.38 -10.49 51.82
N GLU A 349 9.18 -9.47 52.66
CA GLU A 349 7.91 -8.73 52.77
C GLU A 349 7.64 -7.85 51.52
N LEU A 350 8.63 -7.65 50.64
CA LEU A 350 8.44 -7.00 49.34
C LEU A 350 7.79 -7.92 48.29
N GLU A 351 7.78 -9.25 48.50
CA GLU A 351 7.11 -10.20 47.58
C GLU A 351 5.59 -9.93 47.49
N ASP A 352 4.99 -9.37 48.54
CA ASP A 352 3.58 -8.97 48.59
C ASP A 352 3.21 -7.88 47.56
N LEU A 353 4.19 -7.17 46.97
CA LEU A 353 3.99 -6.19 45.90
C LEU A 353 3.92 -6.84 44.50
N LEU A 354 4.58 -7.99 44.30
CA LEU A 354 4.76 -8.61 42.98
C LEU A 354 3.46 -8.99 42.27
N PRO A 355 2.41 -9.52 42.94
CA PRO A 355 1.14 -9.82 42.27
C PRO A 355 0.48 -8.58 41.67
N GLY A 356 0.45 -7.46 42.42
CA GLY A 356 -0.14 -6.20 41.97
C GLY A 356 0.67 -5.55 40.86
N LEU A 357 2.00 -5.49 41.00
CA LEU A 357 2.89 -4.96 39.95
C LEU A 357 2.73 -5.74 38.62
N ARG A 358 2.73 -7.08 38.68
CA ARG A 358 2.52 -7.94 37.50
C ARG A 358 1.11 -7.75 36.91
N GLN A 359 0.07 -7.58 37.74
CA GLN A 359 -1.29 -7.29 37.27
C GLN A 359 -1.36 -5.94 36.52
N VAL A 360 -0.79 -4.87 37.10
CA VAL A 360 -0.71 -3.55 36.46
C VAL A 360 0.03 -3.62 35.13
N ALA A 361 1.21 -4.26 35.09
CA ALA A 361 1.99 -4.42 33.84
C ALA A 361 1.22 -5.17 32.74
N ASN A 362 0.45 -6.20 33.10
CA ASN A 362 -0.39 -6.95 32.15
C ASN A 362 -1.56 -6.12 31.63
N THR A 363 -2.25 -5.36 32.50
CA THR A 363 -3.36 -4.50 32.07
C THR A 363 -2.88 -3.31 31.24
N LEU A 364 -1.71 -2.73 31.54
CA LEU A 364 -1.07 -1.72 30.68
C LEU A 364 -0.71 -2.30 29.30
N ALA A 365 -0.37 -3.59 29.20
CA ALA A 365 -0.15 -4.26 27.91
C ALA A 365 -1.42 -4.30 27.05
N VAL A 366 -2.58 -4.59 27.66
CA VAL A 366 -3.88 -4.62 26.97
C VAL A 366 -4.31 -3.23 26.48
N LEU A 367 -3.93 -2.17 27.20
CA LEU A 367 -4.13 -0.78 26.77
C LEU A 367 -3.08 -0.28 25.75
N GLY A 368 -2.10 -1.10 25.36
CA GLY A 368 -1.02 -0.69 24.44
C GLY A 368 0.06 0.22 25.05
N LEU A 369 -0.01 0.51 26.36
CA LEU A 369 0.83 1.48 27.08
C LEU A 369 2.24 0.93 27.35
N GLY A 370 3.03 0.77 26.28
CA GLY A 370 4.31 0.08 26.29
C GLY A 370 5.38 0.69 27.20
N ILE A 371 5.44 2.02 27.31
CA ILE A 371 6.44 2.71 28.16
C ILE A 371 6.08 2.58 29.66
N PRO A 372 4.85 2.93 30.12
CA PRO A 372 4.42 2.64 31.48
C PRO A 372 4.55 1.16 31.85
N ARG A 373 4.20 0.23 30.94
CA ARG A 373 4.40 -1.21 31.14
C ARG A 373 5.87 -1.54 31.43
N LYS A 374 6.80 -1.04 30.60
CA LYS A 374 8.24 -1.29 30.76
C LYS A 374 8.75 -0.81 32.12
N VAL A 375 8.35 0.38 32.56
CA VAL A 375 8.71 0.93 33.88
C VAL A 375 8.22 0.03 35.01
N VAL A 376 7.00 -0.52 34.93
CA VAL A 376 6.48 -1.47 35.95
C VAL A 376 7.22 -2.81 35.89
N THR A 377 7.52 -3.36 34.71
CA THR A 377 8.31 -4.59 34.57
C THR A 377 9.70 -4.45 35.20
N GLU A 378 10.37 -3.30 34.99
CA GLU A 378 11.65 -3.00 35.64
C GLU A 378 11.54 -2.95 37.17
N GLN A 379 10.39 -2.53 37.73
CA GLN A 379 10.16 -2.61 39.17
C GLN A 379 9.87 -4.04 39.65
N VAL A 380 9.21 -4.89 38.84
CA VAL A 380 9.02 -6.32 39.14
C VAL A 380 10.37 -7.02 39.26
N GLU A 381 11.24 -6.83 38.27
CA GLU A 381 12.61 -7.39 38.28
C GLU A 381 13.43 -6.86 39.46
N LEU A 382 13.35 -5.57 39.77
CA LEU A 382 14.04 -4.96 40.91
C LEU A 382 13.55 -5.54 42.25
N VAL A 383 12.23 -5.66 42.45
CA VAL A 383 11.64 -6.19 43.69
C VAL A 383 11.98 -7.67 43.88
N GLU A 384 11.97 -8.49 42.82
CA GLU A 384 12.40 -9.90 42.87
C GLU A 384 13.88 -10.04 43.25
N ASN A 385 14.74 -9.20 42.67
CA ASN A 385 16.16 -9.19 43.03
C ASN A 385 16.40 -8.72 44.47
N LEU A 386 15.57 -7.82 45.01
CA LEU A 386 15.69 -7.31 46.37
C LEU A 386 15.16 -8.30 47.43
N SER A 387 14.04 -9.00 47.16
CA SER A 387 13.46 -9.95 48.13
C SER A 387 14.39 -11.12 48.44
N ALA A 388 15.16 -11.57 47.44
CA ALA A 388 16.18 -12.60 47.57
C ALA A 388 17.44 -12.18 48.36
N GLN A 389 17.65 -10.88 48.61
CA GLN A 389 18.85 -10.37 49.28
C GLN A 389 18.75 -10.47 50.81
N SER A 390 19.88 -10.79 51.45
CA SER A 390 20.00 -10.93 52.91
C SER A 390 20.42 -9.64 53.64
N GLU A 391 20.82 -8.60 52.90
CA GLU A 391 21.09 -7.26 53.44
C GLU A 391 19.82 -6.41 53.26
N GLN A 392 19.50 -5.55 54.24
CA GLN A 392 18.28 -4.74 54.20
C GLN A 392 18.32 -3.73 53.05
N VAL A 393 17.20 -3.61 52.31
CA VAL A 393 17.07 -2.64 51.22
C VAL A 393 17.23 -1.20 51.74
N ASP A 394 18.02 -0.41 51.01
CA ASP A 394 18.21 1.01 51.27
C ASP A 394 16.93 1.83 50.99
N ASP A 395 16.70 2.88 51.79
CA ASP A 395 15.54 3.78 51.66
C ASP A 395 15.48 4.43 50.27
N GLY A 396 16.63 4.67 49.62
CA GLY A 396 16.70 5.26 48.31
C GLY A 396 16.09 4.38 47.22
N THR A 397 16.45 3.09 47.18
CA THR A 397 15.89 2.16 46.18
C THR A 397 14.38 1.97 46.35
N LEU A 398 13.87 2.05 47.57
CA LEU A 398 12.42 2.02 47.85
C LEU A 398 11.72 3.30 47.35
N MET A 399 12.38 4.46 47.46
CA MET A 399 11.86 5.73 46.91
C MET A 399 11.93 5.79 45.37
N ASP A 400 12.89 5.10 44.75
CA ASP A 400 12.96 4.98 43.28
C ASP A 400 11.78 4.15 42.74
N ILE A 401 11.42 3.04 43.41
CA ILE A 401 10.21 2.24 43.11
C ILE A 401 8.94 3.10 43.29
N ALA A 402 8.86 3.91 44.34
CA ALA A 402 7.74 4.83 44.54
C ALA A 402 7.64 5.89 43.43
N GLY A 403 8.77 6.41 42.95
CA GLY A 403 8.84 7.33 41.80
C GLY A 403 8.37 6.69 40.49
N ALA A 404 8.71 5.42 40.25
CA ALA A 404 8.22 4.65 39.11
C ALA A 404 6.69 4.44 39.15
N LEU A 405 6.12 4.14 40.31
CA LEU A 405 4.66 4.03 40.49
C LEU A 405 3.94 5.38 40.25
N LEU A 406 4.52 6.48 40.73
CA LEU A 406 4.01 7.84 40.49
C LEU A 406 4.02 8.22 39.01
N TYR A 407 5.04 7.81 38.23
CA TYR A 407 5.08 8.04 36.78
C TYR A 407 3.94 7.29 36.04
N VAL A 408 3.63 6.07 36.45
CA VAL A 408 2.57 5.25 35.84
C VAL A 408 1.18 5.83 36.15
N GLU A 409 0.94 6.22 37.41
CA GLU A 409 -0.28 6.92 37.85
C GLU A 409 -0.45 8.28 37.12
N ALA A 410 0.64 9.04 36.97
CA ALA A 410 0.65 10.29 36.20
C ALA A 410 0.36 10.08 34.70
N SER A 411 0.78 8.94 34.13
CA SER A 411 0.46 8.54 32.75
C SER A 411 -1.01 8.20 32.57
N LEU A 412 -1.59 7.45 33.51
CA LEU A 412 -3.00 7.08 33.50
C LEU A 412 -3.94 8.28 33.72
N ALA A 413 -3.51 9.29 34.47
CA ALA A 413 -4.25 10.52 34.68
C ALA A 413 -4.38 11.40 33.41
N GLY A 414 -3.51 11.23 32.40
CA GLY A 414 -3.65 11.91 31.10
C GLY A 414 -4.89 11.41 30.34
N LEU A 415 -5.01 10.09 30.20
CA LEU A 415 -6.09 9.40 29.50
C LEU A 415 -7.49 9.72 30.04
N ASP A 416 -7.62 9.98 31.35
CA ASP A 416 -8.88 10.40 31.98
C ASP A 416 -9.25 11.88 31.68
N SER A 417 -8.24 12.72 31.37
CA SER A 417 -8.41 14.16 31.17
C SER A 417 -8.82 14.56 29.73
N ASP A 418 -8.42 13.77 28.73
CA ASP A 418 -8.78 14.02 27.31
C ASP A 418 -10.31 13.96 27.10
N GLY A 419 -11.04 13.26 27.98
CA GLY A 419 -12.50 13.19 27.99
C GLY A 419 -13.25 14.51 28.27
N GLN A 420 -12.56 15.60 28.65
CA GLN A 420 -13.22 16.90 28.93
C GLN A 420 -12.85 18.04 27.97
N GLN A 421 -11.69 18.01 27.32
CA GLN A 421 -11.19 19.17 26.55
C GLN A 421 -11.50 19.18 25.05
N GLU A 422 -11.77 18.02 24.42
CA GLU A 422 -12.12 17.96 22.97
C GLU A 422 -13.38 18.77 22.60
N SER A 423 -14.22 19.12 23.57
CA SER A 423 -15.49 19.86 23.35
C SER A 423 -15.36 21.35 22.99
N SER A 424 -14.15 21.91 22.81
CA SER A 424 -13.96 23.37 22.79
C SER A 424 -12.92 23.99 21.84
N THR A 425 -12.18 23.22 21.04
CA THR A 425 -11.17 23.76 20.10
C THR A 425 -11.23 23.10 18.72
N GLU A 426 -12.20 23.53 17.91
CA GLU A 426 -12.15 23.41 16.46
C GLU A 426 -11.09 24.38 15.88
N GLU A 427 -9.81 24.01 15.81
CA GLU A 427 -8.85 24.49 14.79
C GLU A 427 -7.45 23.83 14.89
N ALA A 428 -7.00 23.25 13.77
CA ALA A 428 -5.61 23.00 13.37
C ALA A 428 -4.65 22.20 14.30
N SER A 429 -4.54 20.89 14.06
CA SER A 429 -3.31 20.36 13.43
C SER A 429 -3.58 19.01 12.74
N ASP A 430 -3.24 18.90 11.46
CA ASP A 430 -3.49 17.74 10.61
C ASP A 430 -2.27 16.81 10.60
N ALA A 431 -1.93 16.30 11.79
CA ALA A 431 -0.74 15.49 12.05
C ALA A 431 -1.14 14.15 12.68
N PRO A 432 -0.43 13.05 12.39
CA PRO A 432 -0.77 11.74 12.93
C PRO A 432 -0.75 11.76 14.45
N VAL A 433 -1.91 11.46 15.06
CA VAL A 433 -2.09 11.41 16.52
C VAL A 433 -1.40 10.15 17.07
N ASN A 434 -0.09 10.22 17.16
CA ASN A 434 0.72 9.23 17.86
C ASN A 434 0.43 9.37 19.36
N LEU A 435 -0.55 8.60 19.82
CA LEU A 435 -0.98 8.46 21.22
C LEU A 435 0.22 8.41 22.16
N GLY A 436 1.17 7.49 21.94
CA GLY A 436 2.38 7.36 22.75
C GLY A 436 3.29 8.59 22.82
N SER A 437 3.18 9.56 21.90
CA SER A 437 3.91 10.83 21.97
C SER A 437 3.13 11.93 22.71
N ARG A 438 1.79 11.93 22.62
CA ARG A 438 0.92 12.78 23.45
C ARG A 438 0.92 12.33 24.90
N GLU A 439 0.70 11.04 25.14
CA GLU A 439 0.79 10.38 26.45
C GLU A 439 2.11 10.71 27.15
N LEU A 440 3.24 10.64 26.45
CA LEU A 440 4.54 10.98 27.04
C LEU A 440 4.66 12.47 27.43
N GLY A 441 4.03 13.38 26.67
CA GLY A 441 3.93 14.80 27.01
C GLY A 441 2.97 15.07 28.18
N GLU A 442 1.84 14.38 28.24
CA GLU A 442 0.81 14.54 29.27
C GLU A 442 1.23 13.90 30.61
N ALA A 443 1.82 12.70 30.57
CA ALA A 443 2.47 12.03 31.70
C ALA A 443 3.62 12.88 32.27
N SER A 444 4.44 13.45 31.39
CA SER A 444 5.48 14.41 31.77
C SER A 444 4.87 15.64 32.45
N GLY A 445 3.84 16.26 31.85
CA GLY A 445 3.13 17.39 32.45
C GLY A 445 2.48 17.06 33.81
N ALA A 446 1.94 15.85 33.99
CA ALA A 446 1.39 15.39 35.26
C ALA A 446 2.47 15.16 36.32
N LEU A 447 3.58 14.49 35.99
CA LEU A 447 4.69 14.28 36.92
C LEU A 447 5.41 15.58 37.28
N LEU A 448 5.51 16.53 36.34
CA LEU A 448 6.01 17.89 36.62
C LEU A 448 5.09 18.64 37.60
N ARG A 449 3.77 18.55 37.45
CA ARG A 449 2.81 19.14 38.40
C ARG A 449 2.97 18.55 39.80
N GLU A 450 3.08 17.23 39.94
CA GLU A 450 3.23 16.60 41.25
C GLU A 450 4.61 16.85 41.88
N SER A 451 5.68 16.82 41.08
CA SER A 451 7.03 17.22 41.51
C SER A 451 7.05 18.62 42.14
N ARG A 452 6.27 19.56 41.59
CA ARG A 452 6.09 20.90 42.18
C ARG A 452 5.30 20.88 43.48
N ASN A 453 4.22 20.11 43.58
CA ASN A 453 3.44 19.96 44.81
C ASN A 453 4.34 19.47 45.96
N THR A 454 5.25 18.53 45.69
CA THR A 454 6.21 18.02 46.68
C THR A 454 7.33 19.03 46.99
N LEU A 455 7.80 19.83 46.02
CA LEU A 455 8.75 20.93 46.29
C LEU A 455 8.16 22.02 47.19
N GLU A 456 6.87 22.35 47.07
CA GLU A 456 6.22 23.32 47.97
C GLU A 456 6.10 22.77 49.41
N GLN A 457 6.00 21.44 49.58
CA GLN A 457 6.10 20.79 50.90
C GLN A 457 7.51 20.91 51.49
N VAL A 458 8.56 20.66 50.68
CA VAL A 458 9.97 20.85 51.08
C VAL A 458 10.24 22.30 51.50
N LYS A 459 9.77 23.26 50.71
CA LYS A 459 9.86 24.70 50.97
C LYS A 459 9.11 25.10 52.25
N SER A 460 7.93 24.54 52.48
CA SER A 460 7.16 24.72 53.73
C SER A 460 7.90 24.16 54.96
N ALA A 461 8.52 22.98 54.85
CA ALA A 461 9.32 22.37 55.91
C ALA A 461 10.56 23.22 56.26
N ILE A 462 11.28 23.76 55.27
CA ILE A 462 12.40 24.68 55.46
C ILE A 462 11.94 25.98 56.16
N VAL A 463 10.78 26.52 55.81
CA VAL A 463 10.19 27.70 56.49
C VAL A 463 9.82 27.38 57.94
N ASN A 464 9.28 26.20 58.23
CA ASN A 464 8.97 25.76 59.60
C ASN A 464 10.24 25.54 60.44
N PHE A 465 11.31 25.01 59.85
CA PHE A 465 12.64 24.88 60.50
C PHE A 465 13.23 26.24 60.89
N ILE A 466 13.06 27.28 60.06
CA ILE A 466 13.42 28.66 60.42
C ILE A 466 12.53 29.17 61.57
N ALA A 467 11.21 29.00 61.46
CA ALA A 467 10.23 29.53 62.42
C ALA A 467 10.32 28.87 63.81
N SER A 468 10.68 27.59 63.87
CA SER A 468 10.84 26.78 65.09
C SER A 468 12.13 27.06 65.87
N GLN A 469 13.02 27.92 65.37
CA GLN A 469 14.38 28.15 65.87
C GLN A 469 15.29 26.93 65.69
N TRP A 470 15.34 26.42 64.45
CA TRP A 470 16.25 25.36 64.01
C TRP A 470 15.94 23.97 64.60
N ASP A 471 14.66 23.65 64.80
CA ASP A 471 14.23 22.33 65.26
C ASP A 471 14.31 21.31 64.11
N THR A 472 15.35 20.47 64.10
CA THR A 472 15.65 19.55 62.99
C THR A 472 14.51 18.60 62.64
N ARG A 473 13.54 18.39 63.56
CA ARG A 473 12.35 17.55 63.35
C ARG A 473 11.42 18.08 62.26
N GLU A 474 11.45 19.39 61.98
CA GLU A 474 10.66 19.99 60.89
C GLU A 474 11.20 19.62 59.50
N ILE A 475 12.50 19.27 59.38
CA ILE A 475 13.18 18.93 58.11
C ILE A 475 13.68 17.47 58.02
N GLU A 476 13.46 16.67 59.05
CA GLU A 476 13.89 15.25 59.12
C GLU A 476 13.32 14.40 57.96
N HIS A 477 12.14 14.77 57.45
CA HIS A 477 11.43 14.13 56.35
C HIS A 477 11.88 14.61 54.95
N VAL A 478 12.59 15.75 54.87
CA VAL A 478 12.85 16.46 53.59
C VAL A 478 13.78 15.71 52.62
N PRO A 479 14.85 15.01 53.06
CA PRO A 479 15.68 14.22 52.14
C PRO A 479 14.88 13.17 51.35
N GLY A 480 13.94 12.47 52.00
CA GLY A 480 13.07 11.49 51.33
C GLY A 480 12.14 12.11 50.28
N LEU A 481 11.60 13.31 50.55
CA LEU A 481 10.82 14.07 49.57
C LEU A 481 11.67 14.46 48.35
N LEU A 482 12.89 14.95 48.57
CA LEU A 482 13.81 15.34 47.49
C LEU A 482 14.28 14.14 46.66
N HIS A 483 14.58 13.00 47.30
CA HIS A 483 14.90 11.76 46.59
C HIS A 483 13.71 11.27 45.76
N SER A 484 12.48 11.27 46.30
CA SER A 484 11.29 10.84 45.56
C SER A 484 11.05 11.69 44.30
N ILE A 485 11.18 13.02 44.39
CA ILE A 485 11.13 13.92 43.22
C ILE A 485 12.27 13.60 42.24
N ARG A 486 13.49 13.34 42.75
CA ARG A 486 14.67 13.00 41.95
C ARG A 486 14.47 11.72 41.14
N GLY A 487 13.92 10.67 41.75
CA GLY A 487 13.59 9.41 41.09
C GLY A 487 12.63 9.63 39.93
N GLY A 488 11.47 10.27 40.20
CA GLY A 488 10.49 10.61 39.16
C GLY A 488 11.09 11.45 38.02
N LEU A 489 11.84 12.51 38.33
CA LEU A 489 12.46 13.38 37.32
C LEU A 489 13.67 12.75 36.58
N SER A 490 14.10 11.53 36.95
CA SER A 490 15.09 10.75 36.18
C SER A 490 14.45 9.80 35.15
N LEU A 491 13.14 9.56 35.22
CA LEU A 491 12.38 8.80 34.22
C LEU A 491 12.00 9.67 33.00
N ILE A 492 12.11 10.99 33.14
CA ILE A 492 12.06 12.01 32.09
C ILE A 492 13.53 12.46 31.86
N PRO A 493 13.97 12.84 30.64
CA PRO A 493 15.35 13.31 30.40
C PRO A 493 15.63 14.71 31.00
N LEU A 494 15.60 14.80 32.33
CA LEU A 494 15.84 15.98 33.16
C LEU A 494 16.94 15.70 34.20
N ASP A 495 17.92 14.87 33.85
CA ASP A 495 19.06 14.43 34.68
C ASP A 495 19.76 15.60 35.41
N ARG A 496 19.84 16.75 34.73
CA ARG A 496 20.42 17.98 35.28
C ARG A 496 19.64 18.51 36.49
N VAL A 497 18.32 18.42 36.48
CA VAL A 497 17.45 18.81 37.60
C VAL A 497 17.52 17.76 38.72
N ALA A 498 17.50 16.47 38.37
CA ALA A 498 17.71 15.39 39.33
C ALA A 498 19.06 15.54 40.08
N GLY A 499 20.13 15.91 39.36
CA GLY A 499 21.43 16.23 39.94
C GLY A 499 21.42 17.42 40.91
N MET A 500 20.64 18.47 40.63
CA MET A 500 20.46 19.60 41.56
C MET A 500 19.73 19.19 42.84
N LEU A 501 18.69 18.37 42.71
CA LEU A 501 17.95 17.83 43.85
C LEU A 501 18.85 16.97 44.74
N ALA A 502 19.68 16.10 44.16
CA ALA A 502 20.69 15.32 44.89
C ALA A 502 21.70 16.21 45.66
N SER A 503 22.13 17.32 45.08
CA SER A 503 23.00 18.29 45.77
C SER A 503 22.29 19.00 46.93
N ALA A 504 21.01 19.36 46.77
CA ALA A 504 20.21 19.96 47.83
C ALA A 504 19.93 18.98 48.98
N GLU A 505 19.59 17.73 48.64
CA GLU A 505 19.38 16.60 49.55
C GLU A 505 20.63 16.30 50.40
N ARG A 506 21.81 16.24 49.76
CA ARG A 506 23.11 16.11 50.46
C ARG A 506 23.39 17.27 51.39
N TYR A 507 23.16 18.52 50.97
CA TYR A 507 23.33 19.69 51.86
C TYR A 507 22.46 19.59 53.12
N ILE A 508 21.18 19.20 52.97
CA ILE A 508 20.26 19.03 54.10
C ILE A 508 20.70 17.87 55.01
N THR A 509 21.10 16.75 54.43
CA THR A 509 21.53 15.55 55.16
C THR A 509 22.84 15.77 55.91
N ASP A 510 23.89 16.24 55.23
CA ASP A 510 25.23 16.37 55.80
C ASP A 510 25.33 17.58 56.74
N VAL A 511 24.85 18.75 56.29
CA VAL A 511 25.03 20.01 57.04
C VAL A 511 23.92 20.20 58.06
N LEU A 512 22.64 20.16 57.67
CA LEU A 512 21.54 20.53 58.58
C LEU A 512 21.21 19.42 59.59
N LEU A 513 21.11 18.16 59.13
CA LEU A 513 20.73 17.03 59.98
C LEU A 513 21.95 16.36 60.65
N GLY A 514 23.01 16.10 59.88
CA GLY A 514 24.22 15.38 60.33
C GLY A 514 25.10 16.21 61.26
N SER A 515 25.59 17.36 60.80
CA SER A 515 26.48 18.21 61.60
C SER A 515 25.78 18.94 62.76
N LYS A 516 24.46 19.16 62.64
CA LYS A 516 23.62 19.97 63.56
C LYS A 516 24.19 21.37 63.84
N GLN A 517 24.96 21.91 62.90
CA GLN A 517 25.46 23.27 62.92
C GLN A 517 24.29 24.24 62.67
N VAL A 518 24.20 25.32 63.45
CA VAL A 518 23.20 26.38 63.20
C VAL A 518 23.63 27.11 61.92
N PRO A 519 22.83 27.07 60.83
CA PRO A 519 23.19 27.72 59.58
C PRO A 519 23.31 29.23 59.72
N ASP A 520 24.16 29.86 58.91
CA ASP A 520 24.02 31.29 58.66
C ASP A 520 22.73 31.53 57.84
N TRP A 521 22.04 32.64 58.12
CA TRP A 521 20.85 33.04 57.38
C TRP A 521 21.11 33.13 55.88
N LYS A 522 22.32 33.54 55.49
CA LYS A 522 22.76 33.58 54.08
C LYS A 522 22.76 32.20 53.43
N GLN A 523 23.08 31.13 54.15
CA GLN A 523 23.12 29.77 53.60
C GLN A 523 21.71 29.22 53.35
N LEU A 524 20.76 29.48 54.25
CA LEU A 524 19.36 29.12 54.00
C LEU A 524 18.72 29.96 52.89
N ASP A 525 19.06 31.25 52.77
CA ASP A 525 18.58 32.09 51.66
C ASP A 525 19.06 31.50 50.31
N ILE A 526 20.32 31.07 50.22
CA ILE A 526 20.88 30.39 49.04
C ILE A 526 20.21 29.04 48.76
N LEU A 527 19.93 28.21 49.79
CA LEU A 527 19.17 26.96 49.62
C LEU A 527 17.75 27.23 49.11
N ALA A 528 17.07 28.24 49.66
CA ALA A 528 15.75 28.67 49.20
C ALA A 528 15.77 29.17 47.76
N TYR A 529 16.78 29.94 47.31
CA TYR A 529 16.91 30.31 45.90
C TYR A 529 17.14 29.10 45.00
N ALA A 530 17.94 28.11 45.42
CA ALA A 530 18.13 26.89 44.64
C ALA A 530 16.82 26.12 44.46
N VAL A 531 16.09 25.83 45.55
CA VAL A 531 14.80 25.12 45.52
C VAL A 531 13.75 25.90 44.70
N THR A 532 13.65 27.22 44.91
CA THR A 532 12.68 28.07 44.18
C THR A 532 13.03 28.18 42.69
N SER A 533 14.31 28.16 42.32
CA SER A 533 14.74 28.17 40.91
C SER A 533 14.40 26.85 40.20
N ILE A 534 14.53 25.72 40.89
CA ILE A 534 14.11 24.41 40.40
C ILE A 534 12.58 24.37 40.24
N GLU A 535 11.84 24.78 41.27
CA GLU A 535 10.36 24.89 41.23
C GLU A 535 9.86 25.74 40.06
N TYR A 536 10.47 26.91 39.84
CA TYR A 536 10.10 27.84 38.77
C TYR A 536 10.52 27.36 37.37
N TYR A 537 11.61 26.58 37.26
CA TYR A 537 11.95 25.89 36.02
C TYR A 537 10.89 24.83 35.67
N LEU A 538 10.52 23.98 36.63
CA LEU A 538 9.52 22.93 36.45
C LEU A 538 8.12 23.52 36.17
N GLU A 539 7.79 24.68 36.75
CA GLU A 539 6.58 25.45 36.41
C GLU A 539 6.55 25.80 34.92
N ARG A 540 7.58 26.49 34.43
CA ARG A 540 7.60 26.95 33.03
C ARG A 540 7.75 25.81 32.03
N LEU A 541 8.38 24.69 32.43
CA LEU A 541 8.42 23.49 31.60
C LEU A 541 7.04 22.84 31.48
N ALA A 542 6.25 22.79 32.57
CA ALA A 542 4.87 22.32 32.55
C ALA A 542 3.91 23.27 31.78
N GLU A 543 4.26 24.56 31.65
CA GLU A 543 3.60 25.52 30.74
C GLU A 543 4.07 25.41 29.27
N GLY A 544 4.94 24.44 28.93
CA GLY A 544 5.44 24.21 27.57
C GLY A 544 6.57 25.17 27.13
N ILE A 545 7.18 25.92 28.04
CA ILE A 545 8.16 26.97 27.72
C ILE A 545 9.59 26.41 27.85
N GLY A 546 10.19 25.99 26.73
CA GLY A 546 11.49 25.29 26.72
C GLY A 546 12.75 26.14 26.98
N GLU A 547 12.77 27.43 26.61
CA GLU A 547 13.97 28.27 26.71
C GLU A 547 14.19 28.83 28.13
N ASN A 548 14.80 28.04 29.01
CA ASN A 548 14.92 28.36 30.44
C ASN A 548 16.29 28.03 31.11
N ASP A 549 17.33 27.76 30.32
CA ASP A 549 18.62 27.25 30.82
C ASP A 549 19.33 28.15 31.84
N SER A 550 19.09 29.46 31.78
CA SER A 550 19.61 30.45 32.73
C SER A 550 19.05 30.30 34.15
N ILE A 551 17.85 29.73 34.32
CA ILE A 551 17.24 29.49 35.64
C ILE A 551 17.95 28.33 36.34
N LEU A 552 18.20 27.23 35.61
CA LEU A 552 18.97 26.08 36.10
C LEU A 552 20.38 26.49 36.54
N ARG A 553 21.02 27.38 35.78
CA ARG A 553 22.33 27.91 36.15
C ARG A 553 22.33 28.66 37.49
N VAL A 554 21.27 29.39 37.83
CA VAL A 554 21.14 30.07 39.14
C VAL A 554 21.03 29.05 40.28
N ALA A 555 20.36 27.91 40.07
CA ALA A 555 20.34 26.81 41.03
C ALA A 555 21.71 26.15 41.20
N GLU A 556 22.42 25.90 40.10
CA GLU A 556 23.79 25.32 40.09
C GLU A 556 24.80 26.23 40.80
N ASP A 557 24.85 27.52 40.45
CA ASP A 557 25.74 28.50 41.08
C ASP A 557 25.41 28.64 42.59
N SER A 558 24.13 28.54 42.98
CA SER A 558 23.69 28.53 44.38
C SER A 558 24.20 27.30 45.13
N LEU A 559 23.96 26.08 44.62
CA LEU A 559 24.39 24.83 45.24
C LEU A 559 25.91 24.69 45.31
N ALA A 560 26.63 25.13 44.26
CA ALA A 560 28.08 25.23 44.27
C ALA A 560 28.59 26.20 45.35
N SER A 561 27.91 27.33 45.58
CA SER A 561 28.26 28.29 46.64
C SER A 561 28.01 27.79 48.07
N LEU A 562 27.16 26.76 48.24
CA LEU A 562 27.01 26.02 49.51
C LEU A 562 28.12 24.96 49.72
N GLY A 563 28.95 24.69 48.71
CA GLY A 563 29.95 23.62 48.73
C GLY A 563 29.44 22.26 48.22
N PHE A 564 28.27 22.22 47.55
CA PHE A 564 27.63 21.00 47.03
C PHE A 564 27.42 21.10 45.51
N PRO A 565 28.50 21.21 44.70
CA PRO A 565 28.42 21.32 43.25
C PRO A 565 27.71 20.11 42.61
N VAL A 566 26.86 20.36 41.62
CA VAL A 566 26.08 19.33 40.93
C VAL A 566 27.00 18.34 40.21
N GLY A 567 26.75 17.03 40.40
CA GLY A 567 27.50 15.96 39.76
C GLY A 567 28.94 15.75 40.26
N ALA A 568 29.32 16.36 41.39
CA ALA A 568 30.66 16.26 41.97
C ALA A 568 30.65 15.96 43.48
N GLU A 569 31.83 15.63 44.01
CA GLU A 569 32.05 15.49 45.46
C GLU A 569 31.83 16.83 46.20
N PRO A 570 31.25 16.84 47.41
CA PRO A 570 31.12 18.04 48.21
C PRO A 570 32.49 18.69 48.47
N THR A 571 32.60 19.97 48.11
CA THR A 571 33.77 20.81 48.40
C THR A 571 33.65 21.54 49.74
N TRP A 572 32.56 21.32 50.47
CA TRP A 572 32.31 21.89 51.79
C TRP A 572 33.43 21.55 52.78
N THR A 573 34.05 22.59 53.32
CA THR A 573 35.05 22.51 54.40
C THR A 573 34.80 23.60 55.41
N GLU A 574 35.06 23.33 56.69
CA GLU A 574 34.68 24.23 57.77
C GLU A 574 35.45 25.58 57.73
N THR A 575 34.68 26.68 57.82
CA THR A 575 35.07 28.07 58.17
C THR A 575 35.46 29.07 57.06
N ALA A 576 34.99 30.30 57.28
CA ALA A 576 35.48 31.61 56.80
C ALA A 576 35.09 32.08 55.38
N ALA A 577 34.55 33.30 55.32
CA ALA A 577 34.09 33.97 54.11
C ALA A 577 35.04 35.10 53.67
N GLU A 578 35.21 35.28 52.36
CA GLU A 578 35.69 36.52 51.74
C GLU A 578 35.15 36.65 50.29
N ASP A 579 35.38 37.80 49.64
CA ASP A 579 34.52 38.40 48.60
C ASP A 579 34.47 37.75 47.19
N VAL A 580 33.41 38.09 46.44
CA VAL A 580 33.22 37.80 44.99
C VAL A 580 33.17 39.12 44.18
N PRO A 581 33.89 39.24 43.05
CA PRO A 581 33.74 40.34 42.08
C PRO A 581 32.85 39.97 40.88
N VAL A 582 32.15 40.97 40.29
CA VAL A 582 31.20 40.82 39.15
C VAL A 582 31.71 41.56 37.90
N VAL A 583 31.42 41.03 36.69
CA VAL A 583 31.65 41.69 35.38
C VAL A 583 30.49 41.40 34.41
N GLU A 584 30.23 42.31 33.47
CA GLU A 584 29.04 42.44 32.60
C GLU A 584 29.22 41.92 31.13
N PRO A 585 28.15 41.87 30.29
CA PRO A 585 28.10 41.12 29.01
C PRO A 585 28.33 41.96 27.72
N ALA A 586 28.01 41.40 26.54
CA ALA A 586 28.12 42.02 25.20
C ALA A 586 26.99 41.58 24.21
N GLU A 587 26.84 42.31 23.09
CA GLU A 587 25.71 42.25 22.11
C GLU A 587 26.18 41.81 20.69
N GLU A 588 25.26 41.49 19.75
CA GLU A 588 25.07 42.15 18.41
C GLU A 588 24.01 41.45 17.50
N GLN A 589 23.93 41.79 16.19
CA GLN A 589 22.66 41.87 15.38
C GLN A 589 22.63 41.13 14.01
N PRO A 590 21.46 41.03 13.30
CA PRO A 590 21.26 40.27 12.04
C PRO A 590 20.94 41.11 10.75
N GLU A 591 20.95 40.47 9.56
CA GLU A 591 20.49 40.97 8.23
C GLU A 591 20.19 39.77 7.26
N THR A 592 19.54 39.82 6.07
CA THR A 592 18.37 40.52 5.45
C THR A 592 18.03 39.83 4.08
N THR A 593 16.91 40.18 3.40
CA THR A 593 16.67 40.32 1.91
C THR A 593 15.29 39.87 1.35
N VAL A 594 14.90 40.38 0.15
CA VAL A 594 13.53 40.46 -0.46
C VAL A 594 13.65 40.68 -2.02
N THR A 595 12.71 40.61 -3.00
CA THR A 595 11.22 40.61 -3.14
C THR A 595 10.79 40.09 -4.56
N ALA A 596 9.53 39.64 -4.80
CA ALA A 596 8.87 39.54 -6.13
C ALA A 596 7.30 39.59 -6.05
N ALA A 597 6.57 39.75 -7.18
CA ALA A 597 5.10 39.98 -7.25
C ALA A 597 4.43 39.51 -8.59
N PRO A 598 3.07 39.38 -8.71
CA PRO A 598 2.35 38.61 -9.76
C PRO A 598 1.61 39.42 -10.88
N GLU A 599 0.82 38.71 -11.72
CA GLU A 599 0.22 39.12 -13.03
C GLU A 599 -1.29 39.47 -13.06
N GLU A 600 -1.79 40.05 -14.19
CA GLU A 600 -3.12 39.85 -14.87
C GLU A 600 -3.22 40.79 -16.13
N THR A 601 -4.11 40.75 -17.15
CA THR A 601 -4.83 39.76 -18.04
C THR A 601 -5.59 40.57 -19.16
N LYS A 602 -6.61 40.20 -19.99
CA LYS A 602 -7.46 39.01 -20.38
C LYS A 602 -8.20 39.36 -21.72
N SER A 603 -8.15 38.54 -22.79
CA SER A 603 -9.03 38.63 -24.01
C SER A 603 -8.74 37.47 -24.99
N SER A 604 -9.66 36.81 -25.71
CA SER A 604 -11.14 36.67 -25.58
C SER A 604 -11.65 35.57 -26.55
N ASP A 605 -12.37 34.56 -26.05
CA ASP A 605 -12.77 33.39 -26.87
C ASP A 605 -13.99 33.64 -27.77
N SER A 606 -13.80 33.48 -29.09
CA SER A 606 -14.86 33.03 -30.02
C SER A 606 -14.37 32.67 -31.44
N GLU A 607 -13.16 33.07 -31.84
CA GLU A 607 -12.67 32.92 -33.24
C GLU A 607 -11.50 31.91 -33.39
N LEU A 608 -10.98 31.35 -32.29
CA LEU A 608 -9.73 30.56 -32.26
C LEU A 608 -9.77 29.17 -32.93
N LEU A 609 -10.96 28.61 -33.19
CA LEU A 609 -11.12 27.19 -33.59
C LEU A 609 -10.72 26.85 -35.04
N ASP A 610 -10.55 27.85 -35.91
CA ASP A 610 -9.95 27.65 -37.24
C ASP A 610 -8.46 28.08 -37.27
N ASP A 611 -8.06 29.08 -36.48
CA ASP A 611 -6.68 29.59 -36.40
C ASP A 611 -5.71 28.57 -35.77
N GLU A 612 -6.15 27.79 -34.76
CA GLU A 612 -5.32 26.76 -34.11
C GLU A 612 -4.94 25.64 -35.10
N ILE A 613 -5.91 25.17 -35.91
CA ILE A 613 -5.69 24.13 -36.93
C ILE A 613 -4.82 24.67 -38.08
N LEU A 614 -4.99 25.94 -38.46
CA LEU A 614 -4.17 26.59 -39.48
C LEU A 614 -2.74 26.85 -38.98
N GLY A 615 -2.55 27.14 -37.69
CA GLY A 615 -1.25 27.23 -37.03
C GLY A 615 -0.46 25.92 -37.12
N ILE A 616 -1.05 24.82 -36.66
CA ILE A 616 -0.44 23.48 -36.68
C ILE A 616 -0.02 23.07 -38.10
N PHE A 617 -0.83 23.37 -39.12
CA PHE A 617 -0.46 23.09 -40.52
C PHE A 617 0.72 23.93 -41.01
N VAL A 618 0.82 25.21 -40.61
CA VAL A 618 1.96 26.06 -40.99
C VAL A 618 3.24 25.56 -40.32
N GLU A 619 3.17 25.14 -39.07
CA GLU A 619 4.30 24.55 -38.33
C GLU A 619 4.76 23.21 -38.96
N GLU A 620 3.84 22.26 -39.19
CA GLU A 620 4.13 20.99 -39.88
C GLU A 620 4.70 21.22 -41.30
N ALA A 621 4.20 22.23 -42.03
CA ALA A 621 4.71 22.57 -43.35
C ALA A 621 6.10 23.26 -43.33
N GLU A 622 6.45 23.97 -42.26
CA GLU A 622 7.78 24.56 -42.07
C GLU A 622 8.82 23.49 -41.67
N GLU A 623 8.49 22.55 -40.78
CA GLU A 623 9.35 21.37 -40.49
C GLU A 623 9.62 20.49 -41.73
N VAL A 624 8.58 20.26 -42.53
CA VAL A 624 8.67 19.54 -43.81
C VAL A 624 9.54 20.29 -44.82
N LEU A 625 9.53 21.62 -44.80
CA LEU A 625 10.44 22.44 -45.60
C LEU A 625 11.88 22.35 -45.11
N GLU A 626 12.16 22.32 -43.81
CA GLU A 626 13.52 22.09 -43.29
C GLU A 626 14.08 20.73 -43.74
N THR A 627 13.26 19.68 -43.66
CA THR A 627 13.60 18.34 -44.18
C THR A 627 13.94 18.38 -45.68
N ILE A 628 13.18 19.13 -46.48
CA ILE A 628 13.49 19.34 -47.91
C ILE A 628 14.81 20.11 -48.07
N HIS A 629 15.05 21.16 -47.30
CA HIS A 629 16.29 21.95 -47.37
C HIS A 629 17.55 21.16 -46.98
N GLU A 630 17.46 20.16 -46.11
CA GLU A 630 18.59 19.27 -45.80
C GLU A 630 18.84 18.23 -46.89
N PHE A 631 17.82 17.44 -47.25
CA PHE A 631 18.01 16.25 -48.08
C PHE A 631 17.97 16.53 -49.59
N TYR A 632 17.22 17.53 -50.06
CA TYR A 632 17.15 17.82 -51.50
C TYR A 632 18.49 18.30 -52.11
N PRO A 633 19.29 19.17 -51.45
CA PRO A 633 20.62 19.53 -51.97
C PRO A 633 21.60 18.35 -52.01
N ARG A 634 21.45 17.34 -51.15
CA ARG A 634 22.22 16.08 -51.24
C ARG A 634 21.82 15.29 -52.48
N LEU A 635 20.51 15.03 -52.65
CA LEU A 635 19.94 14.30 -53.78
C LEU A 635 20.28 14.95 -55.13
N ARG A 636 20.34 16.29 -55.19
CA ARG A 636 20.73 17.03 -56.40
C ARG A 636 22.24 16.99 -56.69
N GLN A 637 23.09 16.85 -55.68
CA GLN A 637 24.53 16.68 -55.87
C GLN A 637 24.90 15.22 -56.19
N ASN A 638 24.08 14.26 -55.74
CA ASN A 638 24.25 12.83 -56.00
C ASN A 638 22.89 12.19 -56.33
N HIS A 639 22.59 12.07 -57.64
CA HIS A 639 21.30 11.56 -58.13
C HIS A 639 21.01 10.09 -57.73
N ASP A 640 22.02 9.35 -57.26
CA ASP A 640 21.89 7.96 -56.77
C ASP A 640 21.78 7.88 -55.22
N ASP A 641 21.69 8.99 -54.49
CA ASP A 641 21.48 9.01 -53.03
C ASP A 641 20.05 8.53 -52.67
N ARG A 642 19.91 7.22 -52.45
CA ARG A 642 18.62 6.57 -52.15
C ARG A 642 18.05 6.96 -50.79
N GLU A 643 18.88 7.39 -49.83
CA GLU A 643 18.43 7.89 -48.53
C GLU A 643 17.76 9.26 -48.73
N ALA A 644 18.48 10.20 -49.35
CA ALA A 644 17.94 11.52 -49.65
C ALA A 644 16.72 11.48 -50.59
N LEU A 645 16.69 10.55 -51.56
CA LEU A 645 15.51 10.32 -52.40
C LEU A 645 14.28 9.88 -51.59
N THR A 646 14.49 9.05 -50.57
CA THR A 646 13.41 8.51 -49.73
C THR A 646 12.85 9.59 -48.81
N GLU A 647 13.71 10.36 -48.13
CA GLU A 647 13.25 11.42 -47.22
C GLU A 647 12.65 12.63 -47.95
N VAL A 648 13.18 13.04 -49.11
CA VAL A 648 12.51 14.07 -49.95
C VAL A 648 11.13 13.59 -50.41
N ARG A 649 11.00 12.32 -50.83
CA ARG A 649 9.70 11.73 -51.18
C ARG A 649 8.76 11.64 -49.98
N ARG A 650 9.27 11.36 -48.78
CA ARG A 650 8.51 11.34 -47.52
C ARG A 650 7.99 12.74 -47.17
N ALA A 651 8.82 13.78 -47.30
CA ALA A 651 8.44 15.17 -47.08
C ALA A 651 7.27 15.60 -47.99
N PHE A 652 7.34 15.31 -49.29
CA PHE A 652 6.20 15.55 -50.20
C PHE A 652 4.95 14.72 -49.87
N HIS A 653 5.11 13.48 -49.38
CA HIS A 653 4.00 12.67 -48.90
C HIS A 653 3.30 13.29 -47.67
N THR A 654 4.07 13.82 -46.71
CA THR A 654 3.54 14.53 -45.53
C THR A 654 2.80 15.79 -45.95
N LEU A 655 3.40 16.65 -46.78
CA LEU A 655 2.79 17.89 -47.26
C LEU A 655 1.47 17.67 -48.03
N LYS A 656 1.35 16.55 -48.75
CA LYS A 656 0.09 16.08 -49.35
C LYS A 656 -0.96 15.73 -48.29
N GLY A 657 -0.54 15.04 -47.22
CA GLY A 657 -1.41 14.61 -46.13
C GLY A 657 -1.98 15.80 -45.35
N SER A 658 -1.10 16.64 -44.83
CA SER A 658 -1.46 17.81 -44.02
C SER A 658 -2.21 18.87 -44.83
N GLY A 659 -1.75 19.18 -46.05
CA GLY A 659 -2.43 20.13 -46.95
C GLY A 659 -3.85 19.71 -47.33
N ARG A 660 -4.14 18.40 -47.43
CA ARG A 660 -5.51 17.90 -47.63
C ARG A 660 -6.34 17.85 -46.35
N LEU A 661 -5.71 17.78 -45.18
CA LEU A 661 -6.40 17.78 -43.88
C LEU A 661 -7.05 19.14 -43.59
N VAL A 662 -6.36 20.24 -43.89
CA VAL A 662 -6.82 21.62 -43.62
C VAL A 662 -7.48 22.32 -44.81
N GLY A 663 -7.66 21.62 -45.94
CA GLY A 663 -8.31 22.20 -47.14
C GLY A 663 -7.41 23.07 -48.02
N ALA A 664 -6.08 23.05 -47.82
CA ALA A 664 -5.09 23.66 -48.71
C ALA A 664 -4.90 22.82 -49.99
N THR A 665 -5.97 22.66 -50.78
CA THR A 665 -6.03 21.74 -51.93
C THR A 665 -4.91 21.98 -52.94
N SER A 666 -4.61 23.23 -53.30
CA SER A 666 -3.51 23.58 -54.22
C SER A 666 -2.14 23.08 -53.75
N ILE A 667 -1.87 23.09 -52.44
CA ILE A 667 -0.62 22.57 -51.87
C ILE A 667 -0.64 21.05 -51.91
N GLY A 668 -1.74 20.43 -51.46
CA GLY A 668 -1.86 18.98 -51.38
C GLY A 668 -1.88 18.26 -52.74
N GLU A 669 -2.35 18.91 -53.80
CA GLU A 669 -2.33 18.39 -55.18
C GLU A 669 -0.96 18.57 -55.83
N LEU A 670 -0.30 19.71 -55.64
CA LEU A 670 1.08 19.93 -56.11
C LEU A 670 2.05 18.93 -55.46
N ALA A 671 1.97 18.77 -54.13
CA ALA A 671 2.78 17.82 -53.38
C ALA A 671 2.56 16.37 -53.85
N TRP A 672 1.31 15.97 -54.12
CA TRP A 672 1.01 14.65 -54.69
C TRP A 672 1.62 14.43 -56.07
N SER A 673 1.59 15.43 -56.96
CA SER A 673 2.15 15.29 -58.31
C SER A 673 3.67 15.06 -58.29
N VAL A 674 4.39 15.70 -57.35
CA VAL A 674 5.83 15.52 -57.17
C VAL A 674 6.14 14.21 -56.44
N GLU A 675 5.36 13.84 -55.42
CA GLU A 675 5.48 12.53 -54.76
C GLU A 675 5.33 11.39 -55.77
N ASN A 676 4.35 11.47 -56.67
CA ASN A 676 4.11 10.49 -57.72
C ASN A 676 5.26 10.41 -58.74
N LEU A 677 5.88 11.55 -59.08
CA LEU A 677 7.08 11.60 -59.92
C LEU A 677 8.27 10.93 -59.23
N LEU A 678 8.51 11.21 -57.94
CA LEU A 678 9.59 10.63 -57.15
C LEU A 678 9.39 9.13 -56.87
N ASN A 679 8.15 8.67 -56.61
CA ASN A 679 7.81 7.24 -56.52
C ASN A 679 8.33 6.49 -57.75
N ARG A 680 8.07 7.04 -58.95
CA ARG A 680 8.47 6.42 -60.22
C ARG A 680 9.98 6.43 -60.51
N VAL A 681 10.75 7.24 -59.79
CA VAL A 681 12.23 7.22 -59.76
C VAL A 681 12.74 6.18 -58.77
N ILE A 682 12.13 6.06 -57.58
CA ILE A 682 12.42 5.01 -56.59
C ILE A 682 12.21 3.61 -57.21
N ASP A 683 11.10 3.44 -57.93
CA ASP A 683 10.73 2.23 -58.68
C ASP A 683 11.57 2.02 -59.96
N GLN A 684 12.51 2.93 -60.26
CA GLN A 684 13.40 2.92 -61.43
C GLN A 684 12.69 2.90 -62.80
N THR A 685 11.38 3.20 -62.84
CA THR A 685 10.60 3.32 -64.09
C THR A 685 10.95 4.57 -64.89
N ILE A 686 11.54 5.56 -64.22
CA ILE A 686 12.07 6.82 -64.75
C ILE A 686 13.47 6.99 -64.16
N ARG A 687 14.42 7.55 -64.93
CA ARG A 687 15.72 7.99 -64.40
C ARG A 687 15.66 9.46 -64.00
N PRO A 688 16.39 9.90 -62.94
CA PRO A 688 16.54 11.32 -62.65
C PRO A 688 17.07 12.08 -63.88
N THR A 689 16.44 13.20 -64.22
CA THR A 689 16.89 14.11 -65.29
C THR A 689 17.03 15.53 -64.77
N ASP A 690 17.86 16.35 -65.41
CA ASP A 690 18.07 17.74 -64.99
C ASP A 690 16.77 18.57 -65.09
N ASP A 691 15.87 18.25 -66.02
CA ASP A 691 14.52 18.82 -66.13
C ASP A 691 13.64 18.50 -64.90
N MET A 692 13.85 17.34 -64.27
CA MET A 692 13.10 16.89 -63.08
C MET A 692 13.57 17.66 -61.86
N PHE A 693 14.89 17.81 -61.68
CA PHE A 693 15.43 18.66 -60.63
C PHE A 693 15.05 20.13 -60.84
N THR A 694 15.01 20.61 -62.09
CA THR A 694 14.52 21.97 -62.40
C THR A 694 13.04 22.13 -62.02
N LEU A 695 12.19 21.12 -62.22
CA LEU A 695 10.81 21.14 -61.74
C LEU A 695 10.70 21.13 -60.21
N VAL A 696 11.51 20.31 -59.51
CA VAL A 696 11.49 20.26 -58.04
C VAL A 696 12.04 21.55 -57.43
N ASP A 697 13.00 22.23 -58.07
CA ASP A 697 13.41 23.59 -57.70
C ASP A 697 12.25 24.59 -57.77
N GLU A 698 11.52 24.60 -58.89
CA GLU A 698 10.37 25.49 -59.12
C GLU A 698 9.26 25.25 -58.09
N VAL A 699 9.01 23.99 -57.72
CA VAL A 699 8.05 23.61 -56.67
C VAL A 699 8.54 24.05 -55.29
N ASN A 700 9.79 23.76 -54.92
CA ASN A 700 10.37 24.14 -53.63
C ASN A 700 10.41 25.67 -53.44
N ALA A 701 10.63 26.43 -54.52
CA ALA A 701 10.53 27.89 -54.49
C ALA A 701 9.09 28.41 -54.38
N ARG A 702 8.09 27.65 -54.86
CA ARG A 702 6.66 28.05 -54.83
C ARG A 702 5.98 27.71 -53.50
N ILE A 703 6.30 26.59 -52.86
CA ILE A 703 5.64 26.13 -51.61
C ILE A 703 5.62 27.22 -50.50
N PRO A 704 6.72 27.91 -50.14
CA PRO A 704 6.72 28.97 -49.12
C PRO A 704 5.85 30.18 -49.46
N SER A 705 5.51 30.40 -50.74
CA SER A 705 4.53 31.41 -51.15
C SER A 705 3.09 30.90 -51.09
N LEU A 706 2.84 29.62 -51.40
CA LEU A 706 1.52 29.00 -51.27
C LEU A 706 1.07 28.89 -49.80
N ILE A 707 1.97 28.56 -48.88
CA ILE A 707 1.69 28.51 -47.43
C ILE A 707 1.26 29.91 -46.94
N ARG A 708 1.88 30.97 -47.46
CA ARG A 708 1.54 32.37 -47.14
C ARG A 708 0.22 32.80 -47.76
N GLU A 709 -0.02 32.47 -49.04
CA GLU A 709 -1.29 32.70 -49.73
C GLU A 709 -2.44 32.02 -48.96
N PHE A 710 -2.24 30.79 -48.47
CA PHE A 710 -3.18 30.06 -47.63
C PHE A 710 -3.40 30.74 -46.26
N LYS A 711 -2.33 31.18 -45.58
CA LYS A 711 -2.40 31.96 -44.32
C LYS A 711 -3.09 33.33 -44.48
N GLU A 712 -3.11 33.88 -45.70
CA GLU A 712 -3.88 35.08 -46.07
C GLU A 712 -5.31 34.73 -46.59
N GLY A 713 -5.77 33.50 -46.39
CA GLY A 713 -7.13 33.04 -46.71
C GLY A 713 -7.37 32.64 -48.18
N GLN A 714 -6.32 32.50 -48.98
CA GLN A 714 -6.42 32.20 -50.42
C GLN A 714 -6.10 30.72 -50.69
N THR A 715 -7.14 29.93 -50.91
CA THR A 715 -7.03 28.46 -51.06
C THR A 715 -6.71 27.98 -52.48
N ALA A 716 -6.85 28.85 -53.48
CA ALA A 716 -6.65 28.54 -54.90
C ALA A 716 -5.41 29.25 -55.45
N GLY A 717 -4.23 28.68 -55.19
CA GLY A 717 -2.96 29.16 -55.74
C GLY A 717 -2.71 28.62 -57.16
N ASP A 718 -2.10 29.41 -58.04
CA ASP A 718 -1.71 28.95 -59.38
C ASP A 718 -0.57 27.91 -59.27
N VAL A 719 -0.93 26.65 -59.54
CA VAL A 719 -0.08 25.45 -59.51
C VAL A 719 -0.33 24.49 -60.69
N GLU A 720 -1.37 24.72 -61.50
CA GLU A 720 -1.85 23.80 -62.55
C GLU A 720 -0.77 23.52 -63.60
N THR A 721 0.08 24.52 -63.89
CA THR A 721 1.22 24.41 -64.81
C THR A 721 2.33 23.51 -64.28
N LEU A 722 2.62 23.55 -62.96
CA LEU A 722 3.62 22.70 -62.32
C LEU A 722 3.13 21.25 -62.18
N ILE A 723 1.86 21.06 -61.79
CA ILE A 723 1.20 19.75 -61.75
C ILE A 723 1.22 19.10 -63.15
N SER A 724 0.78 19.83 -64.18
CA SER A 724 0.79 19.34 -65.57
C SER A 724 2.19 18.92 -66.04
N ARG A 725 3.23 19.66 -65.63
CA ARG A 725 4.63 19.33 -65.94
C ARG A 725 5.08 18.08 -65.19
N ALA A 726 4.76 17.94 -63.90
CA ALA A 726 5.06 16.75 -63.11
C ALA A 726 4.39 15.48 -63.69
N GLU A 727 3.10 15.57 -64.05
CA GLU A 727 2.34 14.46 -64.62
C GLU A 727 2.81 14.07 -66.03
N ALA A 728 3.19 15.05 -66.86
CA ALA A 728 3.78 14.78 -68.18
C ALA A 728 5.15 14.09 -68.07
N MET A 729 6.01 14.55 -67.15
CA MET A 729 7.30 13.92 -66.87
C MET A 729 7.13 12.51 -66.30
N ALA A 730 6.17 12.30 -65.40
CA ALA A 730 5.82 10.97 -64.91
C ALA A 730 5.34 10.08 -66.05
N THR A 731 4.42 10.55 -66.90
CA THR A 731 3.79 9.73 -67.96
C THR A 731 4.76 9.35 -69.08
N THR A 732 5.85 10.09 -69.26
CA THR A 732 6.85 9.86 -70.32
C THR A 732 7.54 8.49 -70.16
N ARG A 733 7.62 7.73 -71.26
CA ARG A 733 8.13 6.33 -71.29
C ARG A 733 9.25 6.16 -72.31
N ARG A 734 10.51 6.22 -71.85
CA ARG A 734 11.77 5.86 -72.54
C ARG A 734 11.93 6.34 -74.00
N THR A 735 12.55 7.51 -74.13
CA THR A 735 13.45 7.92 -75.23
C THR A 735 14.72 8.47 -74.57
N ASP A 736 15.95 8.27 -75.06
CA ASP A 736 16.42 7.75 -76.36
C ASP A 736 17.50 6.64 -76.22
N ASP A 737 17.75 5.94 -77.32
CA ASP A 737 19.11 5.55 -77.76
C ASP A 737 19.09 5.47 -79.32
N GLU A 738 20.24 5.62 -79.99
CA GLU A 738 20.26 6.14 -81.37
C GLU A 738 19.87 5.17 -82.53
N ALA A 739 19.00 5.69 -83.41
CA ALA A 739 18.99 5.57 -84.88
C ALA A 739 19.00 4.18 -85.58
N VAL A 740 17.81 3.77 -86.09
CA VAL A 740 17.67 3.11 -87.41
C VAL A 740 16.48 3.68 -88.19
N GLU A 741 16.69 3.79 -89.50
CA GLU A 741 15.87 4.29 -90.63
C GLU A 741 14.32 4.26 -90.56
N THR A 742 13.75 5.44 -90.81
CA THR A 742 12.54 5.75 -91.63
C THR A 742 11.56 4.63 -92.05
N ALA A 743 10.29 4.76 -91.64
CA ALA A 743 9.15 5.05 -92.53
C ALA A 743 7.82 5.20 -91.75
N ALA A 744 6.85 5.93 -92.30
CA ALA A 744 5.52 6.11 -91.70
C ALA A 744 4.41 5.49 -92.58
N VAL A 745 3.37 4.93 -91.95
CA VAL A 745 1.94 5.01 -92.33
C VAL A 745 1.12 4.97 -91.01
N ALA A 746 -0.13 5.46 -91.02
CA ALA A 746 -0.99 5.65 -89.85
C ALA A 746 -2.24 4.72 -89.82
N GLU A 747 -3.14 5.01 -88.88
CA GLU A 747 -4.50 4.45 -88.66
C GLU A 747 -4.53 3.03 -88.04
N VAL A 748 -5.19 2.72 -86.90
CA VAL A 748 -6.45 3.12 -86.19
C VAL A 748 -7.65 2.21 -86.54
N GLN A 749 -8.52 1.96 -85.55
CA GLN A 749 -9.69 1.04 -85.49
C GLN A 749 -9.40 -0.43 -85.11
N ASP A 750 -10.33 -1.23 -84.55
CA ASP A 750 -11.42 -0.99 -83.55
C ASP A 750 -11.99 -2.36 -83.06
N THR A 751 -12.74 -2.38 -81.97
CA THR A 751 -13.76 -3.39 -81.52
C THR A 751 -13.58 -4.92 -81.75
N ALA A 752 -13.38 -5.63 -80.64
CA ALA A 752 -14.29 -6.65 -80.05
C ALA A 752 -14.40 -8.12 -80.56
N VAL A 753 -14.88 -8.99 -79.62
CA VAL A 753 -15.30 -10.42 -79.68
C VAL A 753 -14.24 -11.47 -80.12
N ASP A 754 -14.25 -12.74 -79.67
CA ASP A 754 -15.28 -13.51 -78.93
C ASP A 754 -14.69 -14.49 -77.87
N ALA A 755 -15.56 -15.17 -77.10
CA ALA A 755 -15.29 -15.89 -75.84
C ALA A 755 -15.14 -17.44 -75.91
N GLN A 756 -14.84 -18.06 -74.74
CA GLN A 756 -15.30 -19.38 -74.20
C GLN A 756 -14.66 -19.58 -72.79
N GLU A 757 -15.39 -19.80 -71.68
CA GLU A 757 -16.14 -21.02 -71.22
C GLU A 757 -15.19 -22.18 -70.82
N GLU A 758 -15.27 -22.90 -69.69
CA GLU A 758 -16.15 -23.01 -68.47
C GLU A 758 -15.23 -23.44 -67.25
N THR A 759 -15.60 -23.77 -65.99
CA THR A 759 -16.85 -24.06 -65.22
C THR A 759 -16.68 -23.65 -63.71
N LEU A 760 -17.51 -24.12 -62.76
CA LEU A 760 -17.48 -23.89 -61.28
C LEU A 760 -17.87 -25.16 -60.47
N GLU A 761 -18.12 -25.02 -59.15
CA GLU A 761 -18.87 -25.89 -58.17
C GLU A 761 -18.08 -26.75 -57.14
N THR A 762 -18.67 -27.27 -56.04
CA THR A 762 -19.16 -26.64 -54.77
C THR A 762 -19.42 -27.73 -53.68
N GLU A 763 -19.93 -27.38 -52.49
CA GLU A 763 -20.04 -28.17 -51.23
C GLU A 763 -21.06 -29.35 -51.22
N SER A 764 -20.89 -30.35 -50.31
CA SER A 764 -21.97 -31.04 -49.53
C SER A 764 -21.47 -32.17 -48.55
N PRO A 765 -22.25 -32.62 -47.52
CA PRO A 765 -21.72 -33.33 -46.33
C PRO A 765 -22.50 -34.60 -45.82
N VAL A 766 -22.14 -35.10 -44.60
CA VAL A 766 -22.95 -35.86 -43.56
C VAL A 766 -22.92 -37.43 -43.48
N GLU A 767 -22.41 -37.92 -42.32
CA GLU A 767 -22.71 -39.10 -41.42
C GLU A 767 -22.58 -40.63 -41.73
N GLU A 768 -22.08 -41.31 -40.67
CA GLU A 768 -22.49 -42.59 -40.00
C GLU A 768 -21.96 -44.03 -40.31
N ASN A 769 -21.41 -44.64 -39.23
CA ASN A 769 -21.56 -46.01 -38.68
C ASN A 769 -20.73 -47.26 -39.13
N ASP A 770 -19.68 -47.55 -38.33
CA ASP A 770 -19.62 -48.67 -37.33
C ASP A 770 -18.60 -49.86 -37.50
N THR A 771 -18.15 -50.37 -36.34
CA THR A 771 -17.43 -51.64 -36.00
C THR A 771 -15.88 -51.76 -36.05
N ALA A 772 -15.25 -51.50 -34.87
CA ALA A 772 -14.19 -52.27 -34.13
C ALA A 772 -12.98 -52.93 -34.87
N GLU A 773 -11.74 -52.89 -34.36
CA GLU A 773 -11.26 -53.48 -33.08
C GLU A 773 -9.89 -52.90 -32.59
N ALA A 774 -9.60 -53.02 -31.29
CA ALA A 774 -8.71 -52.17 -30.48
C ALA A 774 -7.17 -52.32 -30.58
N ALA A 775 -6.47 -51.20 -30.33
CA ALA A 775 -5.26 -51.09 -29.49
C ALA A 775 -5.20 -49.66 -28.89
N PRO A 776 -4.68 -49.44 -27.65
CA PRO A 776 -4.77 -48.14 -26.99
C PRO A 776 -3.53 -47.25 -27.19
N GLU A 777 -3.73 -46.03 -27.70
CA GLU A 777 -2.87 -44.87 -27.46
C GLU A 777 -3.75 -43.77 -26.85
N THR A 778 -3.26 -43.10 -25.80
CA THR A 778 -4.00 -42.02 -25.11
C THR A 778 -3.81 -40.70 -25.86
N SER A 779 -4.58 -40.52 -26.94
CA SER A 779 -4.81 -39.19 -27.50
C SER A 779 -5.62 -38.35 -26.52
N PHE A 780 -5.16 -37.15 -26.22
CA PHE A 780 -6.01 -36.11 -25.64
C PHE A 780 -7.06 -35.70 -26.69
N ASP A 781 -8.31 -35.48 -26.28
CA ASP A 781 -9.39 -35.12 -27.21
C ASP A 781 -9.20 -33.68 -27.75
N GLU A 782 -9.43 -33.48 -29.06
CA GLU A 782 -9.16 -32.22 -29.78
C GLU A 782 -10.15 -31.07 -29.47
N ASP A 783 -10.99 -31.18 -28.43
CA ASP A 783 -11.94 -30.13 -28.01
C ASP A 783 -11.43 -29.23 -26.86
N ASP A 784 -10.41 -29.66 -26.08
CA ASP A 784 -9.78 -28.81 -25.05
C ASP A 784 -8.68 -27.91 -25.67
N LEU A 785 -9.14 -26.93 -26.46
CA LEU A 785 -8.35 -25.76 -26.81
C LEU A 785 -8.10 -24.90 -25.56
N ILE A 786 -7.04 -25.23 -24.80
CA ILE A 786 -6.40 -24.26 -23.89
C ILE A 786 -6.10 -23.02 -24.72
N ASP A 787 -6.78 -21.91 -24.43
CA ASP A 787 -6.69 -20.69 -25.24
C ASP A 787 -5.22 -20.24 -25.34
N ASP A 788 -4.77 -19.85 -26.53
CA ASP A 788 -3.37 -19.44 -26.74
C ASP A 788 -3.02 -18.25 -25.81
N GLU A 789 -4.01 -17.40 -25.51
CA GLU A 789 -3.92 -16.29 -24.55
C GLU A 789 -3.77 -16.77 -23.08
N ILE A 790 -4.37 -17.89 -22.70
CA ILE A 790 -4.24 -18.47 -21.34
C ILE A 790 -2.87 -19.15 -21.17
N LEU A 791 -2.38 -19.79 -22.23
CA LEU A 791 -1.04 -20.39 -22.26
C LEU A 791 0.06 -19.31 -22.20
N GLU A 792 -0.09 -18.21 -22.95
CA GLU A 792 0.83 -17.06 -22.93
C GLU A 792 0.92 -16.45 -21.51
N ILE A 793 -0.24 -16.21 -20.86
CA ILE A 793 -0.29 -15.69 -19.47
C ILE A 793 0.43 -16.61 -18.47
N PHE A 794 0.25 -17.93 -18.54
CA PHE A 794 0.95 -18.85 -17.62
C PHE A 794 2.45 -18.88 -17.84
N VAL A 795 2.93 -18.74 -19.08
CA VAL A 795 4.36 -18.70 -19.38
C VAL A 795 4.99 -17.37 -18.94
N GLU A 796 4.27 -16.24 -19.03
CA GLU A 796 4.66 -14.96 -18.41
C GLU A 796 4.76 -15.10 -16.88
N GLU A 797 3.68 -15.55 -16.22
CA GLU A 797 3.59 -15.67 -14.75
C GLU A 797 4.62 -16.68 -14.18
N ALA A 798 4.80 -17.83 -14.82
CA ALA A 798 5.83 -18.80 -14.42
C ALA A 798 7.24 -18.24 -14.61
N GLY A 799 7.45 -17.32 -15.55
CA GLY A 799 8.70 -16.58 -15.74
C GLY A 799 9.03 -15.69 -14.54
N GLU A 800 8.10 -14.80 -14.15
CA GLU A 800 8.25 -13.89 -13.00
C GLU A 800 8.48 -14.66 -11.69
N VAL A 801 7.73 -15.75 -11.49
CA VAL A 801 7.87 -16.60 -10.31
C VAL A 801 9.22 -17.32 -10.28
N LEU A 802 9.74 -17.76 -11.43
CA LEU A 802 11.08 -18.33 -11.52
C LEU A 802 12.19 -17.29 -11.28
N GLU A 803 11.97 -16.01 -11.57
CA GLU A 803 12.91 -14.94 -11.18
C GLU A 803 12.86 -14.68 -9.67
N THR A 804 11.67 -14.62 -9.07
CA THR A 804 11.50 -14.53 -7.61
C THR A 804 12.24 -15.68 -6.88
N ILE A 805 12.11 -16.90 -7.39
CA ILE A 805 12.82 -18.08 -6.85
C ILE A 805 14.35 -17.93 -6.98
N ARG A 806 14.86 -17.43 -8.12
CA ARG A 806 16.31 -17.22 -8.34
C ARG A 806 16.90 -16.15 -7.41
N GLU A 807 16.11 -15.19 -6.95
CA GLU A 807 16.55 -14.18 -5.99
C GLU A 807 16.55 -14.71 -4.55
N TYR A 808 15.42 -15.25 -4.08
CA TYR A 808 15.24 -15.59 -2.66
C TYR A 808 15.76 -16.98 -2.26
N LEU A 809 15.75 -17.99 -3.14
CA LEU A 809 16.25 -19.32 -2.77
C LEU A 809 17.75 -19.30 -2.38
N PRO A 810 18.66 -18.60 -3.10
CA PRO A 810 20.05 -18.47 -2.68
C PRO A 810 20.28 -17.68 -1.37
N MET A 811 19.27 -16.98 -0.86
CA MET A 811 19.29 -16.38 0.49
C MET A 811 18.90 -17.43 1.53
N LEU A 812 17.77 -18.11 1.33
CA LEU A 812 17.29 -19.19 2.19
C LEU A 812 18.33 -20.31 2.35
N LEU A 813 19.00 -20.71 1.27
CA LEU A 813 20.07 -21.73 1.26
C LEU A 813 21.39 -21.27 1.94
N ARG A 814 21.53 -19.98 2.28
CA ARG A 814 22.68 -19.47 3.06
C ARG A 814 22.34 -19.27 4.53
N GLN A 815 21.07 -19.04 4.85
CA GLN A 815 20.57 -18.83 6.19
C GLN A 815 19.18 -19.45 6.30
N HIS A 816 19.13 -20.69 6.77
CA HIS A 816 17.91 -21.49 6.88
C HIS A 816 16.83 -20.82 7.78
N ASP A 817 17.24 -19.94 8.69
CA ASP A 817 16.36 -19.16 9.58
C ASP A 817 15.81 -17.86 8.95
N ASP A 818 16.14 -17.53 7.70
CA ASP A 818 15.61 -16.33 7.02
C ASP A 818 14.12 -16.52 6.69
N ARG A 819 13.28 -16.11 7.65
CA ARG A 819 11.81 -16.11 7.55
C ARG A 819 11.28 -15.26 6.39
N SER A 820 12.03 -14.26 5.92
CA SER A 820 11.65 -13.44 4.76
C SER A 820 11.84 -14.23 3.46
N ALA A 821 13.05 -14.78 3.25
CA ALA A 821 13.35 -15.61 2.09
C ALA A 821 12.48 -16.88 2.05
N LEU A 822 12.21 -17.51 3.20
CA LEU A 822 11.29 -18.64 3.32
C LEU A 822 9.86 -18.27 2.89
N SER A 823 9.36 -17.10 3.31
CA SER A 823 8.03 -16.60 2.92
C SER A 823 7.92 -16.35 1.42
N GLU A 824 8.91 -15.70 0.81
CA GLU A 824 8.89 -15.38 -0.62
C GLU A 824 9.02 -16.64 -1.50
N VAL A 825 9.91 -17.58 -1.16
CA VAL A 825 10.02 -18.88 -1.85
C VAL A 825 8.72 -19.67 -1.71
N ARG A 826 8.09 -19.68 -0.52
CA ARG A 826 6.79 -20.32 -0.32
C ARG A 826 5.66 -19.64 -1.10
N ARG A 827 5.65 -18.30 -1.22
CA ARG A 827 4.66 -17.58 -2.06
C ARG A 827 4.85 -17.94 -3.53
N ALA A 828 6.08 -18.03 -4.01
CA ALA A 828 6.38 -18.45 -5.38
C ALA A 828 5.80 -19.83 -5.72
N PHE A 829 6.03 -20.86 -4.89
CA PHE A 829 5.42 -22.18 -5.10
C PHE A 829 3.89 -22.17 -5.00
N HIS A 830 3.31 -21.36 -4.11
CA HIS A 830 1.85 -21.18 -4.04
C HIS A 830 1.29 -20.59 -5.37
N THR A 831 1.96 -19.62 -5.97
CA THR A 831 1.55 -19.02 -7.25
C THR A 831 1.63 -20.03 -8.40
N LEU A 832 2.76 -20.75 -8.56
CA LEU A 832 2.92 -21.79 -9.60
C LEU A 832 1.89 -22.91 -9.51
N LYS A 833 1.50 -23.31 -8.30
CA LYS A 833 0.36 -24.23 -8.05
C LYS A 833 -0.95 -23.65 -8.56
N GLY A 834 -1.22 -22.38 -8.25
CA GLY A 834 -2.46 -21.69 -8.61
C GLY A 834 -2.63 -21.54 -10.11
N SER A 835 -1.65 -20.93 -10.78
CA SER A 835 -1.66 -20.72 -12.23
C SER A 835 -1.55 -22.03 -12.99
N GLY A 836 -0.67 -22.95 -12.57
CA GLY A 836 -0.49 -24.26 -13.20
C GLY A 836 -1.77 -25.11 -13.21
N ARG A 837 -2.52 -25.14 -12.10
CA ARG A 837 -3.84 -25.81 -12.08
C ARG A 837 -4.91 -25.05 -12.87
N MET A 838 -4.83 -23.71 -12.96
CA MET A 838 -5.80 -22.91 -13.71
C MET A 838 -5.73 -23.15 -15.22
N VAL A 839 -4.53 -23.38 -15.77
CA VAL A 839 -4.31 -23.55 -17.21
C VAL A 839 -4.20 -25.01 -17.68
N GLY A 840 -4.33 -25.98 -16.78
CA GLY A 840 -4.16 -27.40 -17.08
C GLY A 840 -2.70 -27.89 -17.12
N ALA A 841 -1.73 -27.08 -16.70
CA ALA A 841 -0.33 -27.48 -16.50
C ALA A 841 -0.16 -28.32 -15.21
N LEU A 842 -0.95 -29.40 -15.09
CA LEU A 842 -1.12 -30.20 -13.86
C LEU A 842 0.21 -30.67 -13.27
N VAL A 843 1.17 -31.08 -14.10
CA VAL A 843 2.49 -31.56 -13.66
C VAL A 843 3.32 -30.47 -12.97
N VAL A 844 3.21 -29.21 -13.40
CA VAL A 844 3.80 -28.07 -12.68
C VAL A 844 2.99 -27.76 -11.42
N GLY A 845 1.66 -27.83 -11.51
CA GLY A 845 0.75 -27.52 -10.40
C GLY A 845 0.86 -28.46 -9.19
N GLU A 846 0.94 -29.78 -9.43
CA GLU A 846 1.09 -30.79 -8.36
C GLU A 846 2.49 -30.77 -7.75
N LEU A 847 3.54 -30.63 -8.57
CA LEU A 847 4.91 -30.47 -8.08
C LEU A 847 5.02 -29.23 -7.17
N ALA A 848 4.51 -28.09 -7.64
CA ALA A 848 4.51 -26.85 -6.86
C ALA A 848 3.67 -26.96 -5.57
N TRP A 849 2.52 -27.65 -5.60
CA TRP A 849 1.73 -27.92 -4.40
C TRP A 849 2.47 -28.80 -3.39
N SER A 850 3.16 -29.85 -3.84
CA SER A 850 3.92 -30.74 -2.93
C SER A 850 5.04 -29.99 -2.19
N VAL A 851 5.72 -29.07 -2.87
CA VAL A 851 6.77 -28.23 -2.29
C VAL A 851 6.17 -27.12 -1.39
N GLU A 852 5.08 -26.48 -1.80
CA GLU A 852 4.38 -25.51 -0.94
C GLU A 852 3.91 -26.15 0.37
N ASN A 853 3.35 -27.37 0.29
CA ASN A 853 2.90 -28.13 1.46
C ASN A 853 4.05 -28.48 2.42
N MET A 854 5.23 -28.82 1.88
CA MET A 854 6.44 -29.02 2.66
C MET A 854 6.91 -27.70 3.30
N LEU A 855 6.99 -26.60 2.54
CA LEU A 855 7.41 -25.29 3.06
C LEU A 855 6.45 -24.70 4.10
N ASN A 856 5.14 -24.96 4.00
CA ASN A 856 4.16 -24.62 5.04
C ASN A 856 4.57 -25.21 6.40
N ARG A 857 5.12 -26.43 6.40
CA ARG A 857 5.53 -27.15 7.61
C ARG A 857 6.91 -26.75 8.14
N VAL A 858 7.73 -26.12 7.30
CA VAL A 858 8.94 -25.37 7.74
C VAL A 858 8.54 -24.04 8.39
N ILE A 859 7.48 -23.38 7.88
CA ILE A 859 6.96 -22.13 8.44
C ILE A 859 6.29 -22.36 9.80
N ASP A 860 5.40 -23.37 9.92
CA ASP A 860 4.73 -23.69 11.19
C ASP A 860 5.64 -24.32 12.26
N GLY A 861 6.84 -24.75 11.87
CA GLY A 861 7.84 -25.34 12.76
C GLY A 861 7.63 -26.82 13.09
N SER A 862 6.72 -27.52 12.40
CA SER A 862 6.54 -28.96 12.53
C SER A 862 7.64 -29.79 11.84
N ILE A 863 8.40 -29.18 10.92
CA ILE A 863 9.71 -29.65 10.45
C ILE A 863 10.71 -28.47 10.40
N PHE A 864 12.01 -28.78 10.40
CA PHE A 864 13.08 -27.78 10.30
C PHE A 864 13.79 -27.85 8.94
N MET A 865 14.22 -26.70 8.44
CA MET A 865 14.95 -26.57 7.17
C MET A 865 16.33 -27.25 7.26
N ASN A 866 16.53 -28.30 6.45
CA ASN A 866 17.73 -29.15 6.46
C ASN A 866 18.31 -29.36 5.05
N ASP A 867 19.44 -30.05 4.95
CA ASP A 867 20.16 -30.29 3.69
C ASP A 867 19.33 -31.09 2.66
N ASP A 868 18.45 -32.00 3.12
CA ASP A 868 17.58 -32.79 2.24
C ASP A 868 16.49 -31.94 1.57
N ILE A 869 15.92 -30.99 2.32
CA ILE A 869 14.96 -29.98 1.85
C ILE A 869 15.67 -28.97 0.95
N ALA A 870 16.86 -28.50 1.34
CA ALA A 870 17.70 -27.62 0.53
C ALA A 870 17.97 -28.23 -0.85
N SER A 871 18.46 -29.47 -0.88
CA SER A 871 18.69 -30.21 -2.13
C SER A 871 17.41 -30.44 -2.92
N LEU A 872 16.26 -30.70 -2.27
CA LEU A 872 14.99 -30.85 -2.98
C LEU A 872 14.57 -29.54 -3.66
N LEU A 873 14.75 -28.39 -3.01
CA LEU A 873 14.45 -27.09 -3.60
C LEU A 873 15.39 -26.78 -4.79
N GLU A 874 16.67 -27.11 -4.70
CA GLU A 874 17.61 -27.02 -5.83
C GLU A 874 17.19 -27.95 -6.99
N ASP A 875 16.86 -29.21 -6.71
CA ASP A 875 16.43 -30.20 -7.71
C ASP A 875 15.13 -29.76 -8.42
N VAL A 876 14.12 -29.30 -7.67
CA VAL A 876 12.85 -28.84 -8.25
C VAL A 876 13.07 -27.59 -9.10
N THR A 877 13.82 -26.61 -8.61
CA THR A 877 14.01 -25.34 -9.32
C THR A 877 14.92 -25.45 -10.53
N ALA A 878 15.79 -26.46 -10.59
CA ALA A 878 16.51 -26.84 -11.79
C ALA A 878 15.62 -27.45 -12.88
N ASN A 879 14.54 -28.17 -12.51
CA ASN A 879 13.66 -28.88 -13.45
C ASN A 879 12.44 -28.05 -13.91
N LEU A 880 11.93 -27.14 -13.08
CA LEU A 880 10.78 -26.28 -13.41
C LEU A 880 10.89 -25.56 -14.79
N PRO A 881 12.02 -24.96 -15.19
CA PRO A 881 12.12 -24.27 -16.49
C PRO A 881 11.86 -25.20 -17.68
N ALA A 882 12.28 -26.46 -17.62
CA ALA A 882 12.04 -27.43 -18.68
C ALA A 882 10.56 -27.85 -18.76
N LEU A 883 9.91 -28.02 -17.61
CA LEU A 883 8.47 -28.34 -17.53
C LEU A 883 7.60 -27.21 -18.11
N VAL A 884 7.97 -25.94 -17.84
CA VAL A 884 7.31 -24.78 -18.45
C VAL A 884 7.57 -24.72 -19.96
N GLU A 885 8.79 -25.00 -20.42
CA GLU A 885 9.15 -25.04 -21.84
C GLU A 885 8.48 -26.18 -22.63
N ASP A 886 8.19 -27.32 -21.97
CA ASP A 886 7.40 -28.40 -22.58
C ASP A 886 5.92 -28.01 -22.68
N PHE A 887 5.35 -27.39 -21.63
CA PHE A 887 3.96 -26.90 -21.65
C PHE A 887 3.74 -25.78 -22.68
N GLU A 888 4.63 -24.76 -22.73
CA GLU A 888 4.68 -23.68 -23.75
C GLU A 888 4.52 -24.25 -25.17
N LYS A 889 5.24 -25.34 -25.45
CA LYS A 889 5.31 -25.97 -26.77
C LYS A 889 4.32 -27.12 -26.95
N ARG A 890 3.34 -27.26 -26.04
CA ARG A 890 2.32 -28.32 -26.01
C ARG A 890 2.89 -29.74 -26.18
N ARG A 891 4.01 -30.01 -25.49
CA ARG A 891 4.70 -31.31 -25.44
C ARG A 891 4.36 -32.06 -24.16
N ALA A 892 4.49 -33.38 -24.21
CA ALA A 892 4.52 -34.18 -22.98
C ALA A 892 5.78 -33.82 -22.15
N PRO A 893 5.70 -33.82 -20.80
CA PRO A 893 6.82 -33.46 -19.94
C PRO A 893 8.08 -34.29 -20.23
N SER A 894 9.23 -33.64 -20.38
CA SER A 894 10.53 -34.30 -20.53
C SER A 894 11.14 -34.81 -19.22
N VAL A 895 10.57 -34.40 -18.07
CA VAL A 895 11.00 -34.78 -16.72
C VAL A 895 9.84 -35.48 -15.98
N ASP A 896 10.14 -36.59 -15.31
CA ASP A 896 9.22 -37.28 -14.40
C ASP A 896 9.29 -36.65 -13.00
N THR A 897 8.23 -35.95 -12.60
CA THR A 897 8.12 -35.25 -11.33
C THR A 897 7.78 -36.15 -10.14
N SER A 898 7.32 -37.39 -10.40
CA SER A 898 6.79 -38.31 -9.37
C SER A 898 7.75 -38.54 -8.20
N ASN A 899 9.05 -38.58 -8.48
CA ASN A 899 10.09 -38.78 -7.47
C ASN A 899 10.34 -37.52 -6.61
N LEU A 900 10.19 -36.33 -7.20
CA LEU A 900 10.31 -35.05 -6.49
C LEU A 900 9.08 -34.81 -5.61
N GLU A 901 7.88 -35.08 -6.13
CA GLU A 901 6.62 -35.03 -5.38
C GLU A 901 6.62 -36.03 -4.21
N ALA A 902 7.07 -37.27 -4.42
CA ALA A 902 7.18 -38.26 -3.35
C ALA A 902 8.17 -37.82 -2.26
N ARG A 903 9.35 -37.28 -2.65
CA ARG A 903 10.37 -36.77 -1.73
C ARG A 903 9.89 -35.52 -0.97
N ALA A 904 9.15 -34.63 -1.61
CA ALA A 904 8.52 -33.48 -0.96
C ALA A 904 7.49 -33.89 0.09
N ASN A 905 6.63 -34.87 -0.22
CA ASN A 905 5.64 -35.39 0.72
C ASN A 905 6.26 -36.19 1.88
N ALA A 906 7.35 -36.94 1.65
CA ALA A 906 8.09 -37.62 2.71
C ALA A 906 8.73 -36.62 3.68
N LEU A 907 9.45 -35.63 3.16
CA LEU A 907 10.07 -34.56 3.96
C LEU A 907 9.01 -33.73 4.70
N ALA A 908 7.87 -33.43 4.07
CA ALA A 908 6.74 -32.78 4.73
C ALA A 908 6.23 -33.57 5.95
N ASN A 909 6.29 -34.91 5.93
CA ASN A 909 5.90 -35.77 7.05
C ASN A 909 7.00 -35.97 8.11
N GLY A 910 8.19 -35.38 7.93
CA GLY A 910 9.34 -35.60 8.80
C GLY A 910 10.05 -36.94 8.57
N GLU A 911 9.78 -37.61 7.44
CA GLU A 911 10.44 -38.87 7.07
C GLU A 911 11.79 -38.55 6.40
N ILE A 912 12.90 -38.98 7.03
CA ILE A 912 14.25 -38.87 6.45
C ILE A 912 14.38 -39.88 5.30
N PRO A 913 14.56 -39.46 4.04
CA PRO A 913 14.44 -40.36 2.90
C PRO A 913 15.80 -40.93 2.43
N ASP A 914 16.23 -42.06 3.02
CA ASP A 914 17.29 -42.89 2.42
C ASP A 914 17.03 -44.41 2.60
N ALA A 915 17.80 -45.23 1.89
CA ALA A 915 17.83 -46.70 1.88
C ALA A 915 16.67 -47.43 1.18
N SER A 916 15.82 -46.75 0.39
CA SER A 916 14.83 -47.39 -0.50
C SER A 916 15.10 -47.20 -2.01
N MET A 917 15.87 -46.18 -2.42
CA MET A 917 16.15 -45.89 -3.83
C MET A 917 17.40 -46.64 -4.38
N MET A 918 17.27 -47.95 -4.59
CA MET A 918 18.09 -48.68 -5.57
C MET A 918 17.21 -49.47 -6.53
N PRO A 919 17.59 -49.58 -7.83
CA PRO A 919 16.74 -50.23 -8.83
C PRO A 919 16.58 -51.72 -8.54
N VAL A 920 15.32 -52.19 -8.58
CA VAL A 920 14.95 -53.58 -8.30
C VAL A 920 15.57 -54.52 -9.33
N ALA A 921 16.50 -55.36 -8.87
CA ALA A 921 16.94 -56.54 -9.61
C ALA A 921 15.86 -57.64 -9.56
N GLU A 922 15.77 -58.45 -10.62
CA GLU A 922 14.66 -59.39 -10.82
C GLU A 922 14.53 -60.48 -9.72
N SER A 923 13.30 -60.96 -9.56
CA SER A 923 12.80 -61.89 -8.54
C SER A 923 13.58 -63.21 -8.35
N ASP A 924 13.59 -63.73 -7.10
CA ASP A 924 12.79 -64.94 -6.77
C ASP A 924 12.56 -65.15 -5.25
N GLY A 925 11.45 -65.80 -4.88
CA GLY A 925 11.35 -66.77 -3.77
C GLY A 925 11.36 -66.36 -2.27
N SER A 926 10.17 -66.50 -1.63
CA SER A 926 9.93 -67.29 -0.39
C SER A 926 10.11 -66.69 1.03
N GLU A 927 8.99 -66.66 1.80
CA GLU A 927 8.82 -66.92 3.26
C GLU A 927 9.58 -66.05 4.34
N ALA A 928 9.14 -65.88 5.59
CA ALA A 928 7.81 -65.90 6.25
C ALA A 928 7.89 -65.45 7.75
N MET A 929 6.83 -64.81 8.27
CA MET A 929 6.38 -64.72 9.69
C MET A 929 7.26 -64.07 10.81
N ALA A 930 6.53 -63.45 11.79
CA ALA A 930 6.86 -63.29 13.23
C ALA A 930 8.05 -62.36 13.63
N GLU A 931 8.20 -61.86 14.87
CA GLU A 931 7.32 -61.32 15.94
C GLU A 931 8.25 -60.73 17.05
N ASN A 932 7.77 -59.75 17.83
CA ASN A 932 8.23 -59.33 19.18
C ASN A 932 9.67 -58.83 19.51
N GLU A 933 9.67 -57.62 20.12
CA GLU A 933 10.25 -57.25 21.45
C GLU A 933 11.77 -57.04 21.73
N TYR A 934 12.03 -55.82 22.24
CA TYR A 934 12.88 -55.43 23.39
C TYR A 934 14.40 -55.76 23.48
N ALA A 935 15.16 -54.65 23.46
CA ALA A 935 16.09 -54.19 24.52
C ALA A 935 17.53 -54.75 24.67
N ALA A 936 18.47 -53.84 24.34
CA ALA A 936 19.56 -53.34 25.21
C ALA A 936 20.87 -54.13 25.40
N ALA A 937 21.87 -53.37 25.91
CA ALA A 937 23.28 -53.67 26.13
C ALA A 937 24.17 -53.84 24.87
N GLU A 938 25.45 -53.43 24.81
CA GLU A 938 26.29 -52.35 25.38
C GLU A 938 27.77 -52.73 25.11
N GLU A 939 28.70 -51.77 25.21
CA GLU A 939 30.18 -51.94 25.12
C GLU A 939 30.76 -52.37 23.74
N GLU A 940 31.93 -51.89 23.26
CA GLU A 940 32.90 -50.96 23.87
C GLU A 940 33.67 -50.10 22.82
N ALA A 941 34.02 -48.88 23.25
CA ALA A 941 35.23 -48.08 22.94
C ALA A 941 35.76 -47.90 21.49
N GLY A 942 35.78 -46.64 21.05
CA GLY A 942 36.53 -46.16 19.87
C GLY A 942 36.78 -44.64 19.89
N ASN A 943 37.38 -44.11 20.96
CA ASN A 943 37.35 -42.68 21.28
C ASN A 943 38.30 -41.78 20.47
N THR A 944 37.79 -40.62 20.03
CA THR A 944 38.51 -39.33 19.94
C THR A 944 37.52 -38.18 20.19
N ASP A 945 37.74 -37.42 21.26
CA ASP A 945 36.98 -36.23 21.62
C ASP A 945 37.24 -35.04 20.66
N GLU A 946 36.21 -34.25 20.36
CA GLU A 946 36.16 -32.81 20.67
C GLU A 946 34.79 -32.21 20.28
N ASP A 947 33.86 -32.16 21.24
CA ASP A 947 32.93 -31.04 21.43
C ASP A 947 32.27 -31.17 22.81
N ALA A 948 32.55 -30.24 23.72
CA ALA A 948 32.15 -30.32 25.12
C ALA A 948 31.02 -29.34 25.44
N VAL A 949 29.83 -29.87 25.72
CA VAL A 949 28.70 -29.09 26.23
C VAL A 949 29.04 -28.53 27.62
N ASP A 950 28.64 -27.29 27.89
CA ASP A 950 28.90 -26.63 29.17
C ASP A 950 28.16 -27.36 30.32
N PRO A 951 28.86 -27.80 31.38
CA PRO A 951 28.21 -28.47 32.51
C PRO A 951 27.17 -27.60 33.23
N VAL A 952 27.24 -26.26 33.13
CA VAL A 952 26.22 -25.35 33.69
C VAL A 952 24.92 -25.41 32.88
N LEU A 953 25.01 -25.55 31.56
CA LEU A 953 23.81 -25.76 30.71
C LEU A 953 23.17 -27.12 30.98
N LEU A 954 23.97 -28.14 31.34
CA LEU A 954 23.45 -29.45 31.72
C LEU A 954 22.69 -29.40 33.06
N ASP A 955 23.23 -28.74 34.08
CA ASP A 955 22.58 -28.50 35.39
C ASP A 955 21.25 -27.74 35.22
N ILE A 956 21.21 -26.72 34.36
CA ILE A 956 19.99 -25.97 34.04
C ILE A 956 18.96 -26.87 33.34
N PHE A 957 19.39 -27.66 32.35
CA PHE A 957 18.49 -28.53 31.60
C PHE A 957 17.93 -29.69 32.45
N GLU A 958 18.71 -30.29 33.35
CA GLU A 958 18.18 -31.25 34.34
C GLU A 958 17.17 -30.56 35.29
N SER A 959 17.47 -29.35 35.77
CA SER A 959 16.58 -28.56 36.63
C SER A 959 15.23 -28.23 35.96
N GLU A 960 15.23 -27.74 34.71
CA GLU A 960 14.00 -27.46 33.96
C GLU A 960 13.24 -28.75 33.62
N THR A 961 13.95 -29.82 33.20
CA THR A 961 13.32 -31.10 32.85
C THR A 961 12.68 -31.78 34.07
N GLU A 962 13.33 -31.75 35.25
CA GLU A 962 12.75 -32.28 36.48
C GLU A 962 11.56 -31.43 36.98
N THR A 963 11.57 -30.12 36.72
CA THR A 963 10.44 -29.21 37.00
C THR A 963 9.25 -29.48 36.08
N HIS A 964 9.49 -29.70 34.79
CA HIS A 964 8.43 -30.06 33.83
C HIS A 964 7.89 -31.48 34.05
N LEU A 965 8.71 -32.43 34.48
CA LEU A 965 8.25 -33.77 34.90
C LEU A 965 7.47 -33.78 36.22
N GLN A 966 7.54 -32.72 37.03
CA GLN A 966 6.67 -32.52 38.21
C GLN A 966 5.35 -31.82 37.88
N THR A 967 5.12 -31.40 36.63
CA THR A 967 3.86 -30.80 36.15
C THR A 967 3.06 -31.71 35.21
N LEU A 968 3.42 -33.00 35.14
CA LEU A 968 2.72 -34.09 34.44
C LEU A 968 2.23 -35.19 35.42
#